data_AF-A0A550C763-F1
#
_entry.id   AF-A0A550C763-F1
#
_cell.length_a   1.000
_cell.length_b   1.000
_cell.length_c   1.000
_cell.angle_alpha   90.00
_cell.angle_beta   90.00
_cell.angle_gamma   90.00
#
_symmetry.space_group_name_H-M   'P 1'
#
loop_
_entity.id
_entity.type
_entity.pdbx_description
1 polymer ?
#
loop_
_entity_poly.entity_id
_entity_poly.type
_entity_poly.pdbx_seq_one_letter_code
_entity_poly.pdbx_strand_id
1 'polypeptide(L)'
;MAHLTKPETYNIEDTNIALLGSDLEKRVREHAGDEETAWTSAALDEVGIQIWRIEQFHVVEWPKEHYGYFYDGDSYIILHSYKKTPESQSVSYDLHFWLGGNTSQDEAGTAAYKTVELDDHLHGLPVQYREVQDLESERLISYFPRFVVLRGGVATGFRHVSEAPPLDVRRLYRVTLSRAGAKFHLVVREVPAEAVSLVAGDVFVLDMGARVWQLNTRASAGKEKFKAAEFTQSLVNDRQGQCDVTVYDEGGPGAGIFLAEFGEGTTLREPEAVEENSVPPTLYRLSDASGDVVFDKVEPISMSALDTNDAFLVDCSLAKERPAIFVWIGRGASLREKRLVGQYAQKFLNEHKTEGHVRGASRLSRWWRGMSRMSLRGCWQVIIMAPFRKAVRLSSVSQELFRESGDSDAYTGSVDDDWTVGKLCVALIVQAAIEYQRKARQTDVVHVSAHYLQAVTVAPCEVQVKRLRTGKGIAHVLAELSQEVRPRPPFTPSPRSPANPQGRTRTTVHLIFAAPSPVPQLTLEPPSPYARRIPLHHHPRHAAIAPLPGKMRYSQHLHWAPDRTVLARNAPGSPSRTRPGDIGRGGFEWGGWLQLRDPAERITPALLPFIADVFLSSPSLLAQNSPGEQGNAPGEGTMGPSWFPTLSLALQYRFPIPPPDSPHHAKRTLGVYFSGRYINDGRHDATVEVWTAPAELGEGAETADWREHQRCLAMATHLALIVPFSVNSSMGNKAAKL
;
A
#
# COMPACT_ATOMS: atom_id res chain seq x y z
N MET A 1 -9.80 37.31 -3.39
CA MET A 1 -10.44 36.49 -4.45
C MET A 1 -9.86 35.09 -4.36
N ALA A 2 -10.68 34.04 -4.37
CA ALA A 2 -10.18 32.66 -4.32
C ALA A 2 -9.85 32.17 -5.73
N HIS A 3 -8.58 31.89 -6.02
CA HIS A 3 -8.19 31.19 -7.24
C HIS A 3 -8.24 29.69 -6.99
N LEU A 4 -9.31 29.05 -7.48
CA LEU A 4 -9.48 27.60 -7.44
C LEU A 4 -8.37 26.92 -8.26
N THR A 5 -7.42 26.28 -7.57
CA THR A 5 -6.52 25.30 -8.19
C THR A 5 -7.33 24.08 -8.60
N LYS A 6 -7.64 23.95 -9.90
CA LYS A 6 -8.22 22.71 -10.43
C LYS A 6 -7.30 21.53 -10.11
N PRO A 7 -7.84 20.35 -9.74
CA PRO A 7 -7.03 19.14 -9.60
C PRO A 7 -6.29 18.82 -10.89
N GLU A 8 -5.10 18.22 -10.80
CA GLU A 8 -4.58 17.48 -11.95
C GLU A 8 -5.57 16.35 -12.28
N THR A 9 -5.99 16.25 -13.55
CA THR A 9 -6.57 15.03 -14.14
C THR A 9 -5.60 13.86 -13.98
N TYR A 10 -6.01 12.60 -14.23
CA TYR A 10 -5.13 11.43 -14.15
C TYR A 10 -5.30 10.60 -15.44
N ASN A 11 -4.23 10.30 -16.19
CA ASN A 11 -4.32 9.38 -17.32
C ASN A 11 -3.85 7.98 -16.92
N ILE A 12 -4.80 7.05 -16.85
CA ILE A 12 -4.59 5.71 -16.30
C ILE A 12 -3.81 4.80 -17.28
N GLU A 13 -3.73 5.14 -18.56
CA GLU A 13 -3.11 4.30 -19.60
C GLU A 13 -1.59 4.09 -19.48
N ASP A 14 -0.90 4.87 -18.65
CA ASP A 14 0.54 4.76 -18.39
C ASP A 14 0.88 4.22 -16.98
N THR A 15 -0.13 3.80 -16.20
CA THR A 15 0.03 3.30 -14.82
C THR A 15 0.28 1.79 -14.77
N ASN A 16 0.64 1.25 -13.61
CA ASN A 16 0.59 -0.21 -13.38
C ASN A 16 -0.85 -0.77 -13.36
N ILE A 17 -1.86 0.11 -13.29
CA ILE A 17 -3.27 -0.22 -13.51
C ILE A 17 -3.74 0.12 -14.95
N ALA A 18 -2.80 0.33 -15.89
CA ALA A 18 -3.07 0.48 -17.33
C ALA A 18 -3.63 -0.77 -18.01
N LEU A 19 -3.65 -1.91 -17.32
CA LEU A 19 -4.33 -3.13 -17.73
C LEU A 19 -5.55 -3.47 -16.85
N LEU A 20 -5.92 -2.64 -15.86
CA LEU A 20 -7.10 -2.91 -15.01
C LEU A 20 -8.37 -3.06 -15.85
N GLY A 21 -9.12 -4.14 -15.66
CA GLY A 21 -10.33 -4.44 -16.44
C GLY A 21 -10.07 -4.81 -17.91
N SER A 22 -8.84 -5.19 -18.27
CA SER A 22 -8.50 -5.72 -19.60
C SER A 22 -8.45 -7.25 -19.59
N ASP A 23 -8.71 -7.88 -20.74
CA ASP A 23 -8.70 -9.35 -20.86
C ASP A 23 -7.37 -10.00 -20.47
N LEU A 24 -6.25 -9.26 -20.46
CA LEU A 24 -4.94 -9.79 -20.07
C LEU A 24 -4.72 -9.77 -18.55
N GLU A 25 -5.07 -8.67 -17.89
CA GLU A 25 -5.07 -8.63 -16.43
C GLU A 25 -6.10 -9.62 -15.89
N LYS A 26 -7.29 -9.68 -16.52
CA LYS A 26 -8.32 -10.66 -16.19
C LYS A 26 -7.79 -12.10 -16.23
N ARG A 27 -7.05 -12.49 -17.27
CA ARG A 27 -6.41 -13.82 -17.33
C ARG A 27 -5.29 -14.05 -16.30
N VAL A 28 -4.61 -13.00 -15.86
CA VAL A 28 -3.58 -13.12 -14.81
C VAL A 28 -4.22 -13.26 -13.43
N ARG A 29 -5.35 -12.58 -13.18
CA ARG A 29 -6.12 -12.70 -11.92
C ARG A 29 -6.97 -13.97 -11.89
N GLU A 30 -7.53 -14.41 -13.02
CA GLU A 30 -8.09 -15.77 -13.22
C GLU A 30 -7.04 -16.81 -12.79
N HIS A 31 -5.85 -16.79 -13.41
CA HIS A 31 -4.80 -17.77 -13.13
C HIS A 31 -4.24 -17.70 -11.70
N ALA A 32 -4.09 -16.50 -11.12
CA ALA A 32 -3.71 -16.34 -9.71
C ALA A 32 -4.81 -16.83 -8.74
N GLY A 33 -6.08 -16.74 -9.14
CA GLY A 33 -7.19 -17.35 -8.42
C GLY A 33 -7.20 -18.89 -8.55
N ASP A 34 -6.82 -19.44 -9.71
CA ASP A 34 -6.66 -20.88 -9.90
C ASP A 34 -5.54 -21.48 -9.03
N GLU A 35 -4.54 -20.67 -8.63
CA GLU A 35 -3.46 -21.06 -7.70
C GLU A 35 -3.79 -20.80 -6.21
N GLU A 36 -4.84 -20.05 -5.91
CA GLU A 36 -5.24 -19.74 -4.53
C GLU A 36 -6.09 -20.89 -3.94
N THR A 37 -5.52 -21.56 -2.94
CA THR A 37 -6.14 -22.73 -2.31
C THR A 37 -7.48 -22.44 -1.66
N ALA A 38 -7.70 -21.20 -1.18
CA ALA A 38 -8.98 -20.76 -0.62
C ALA A 38 -10.14 -20.77 -1.64
N TRP A 39 -9.87 -20.67 -2.95
CA TRP A 39 -10.88 -20.70 -4.01
C TRP A 39 -11.15 -22.10 -4.56
N THR A 40 -10.33 -23.09 -4.22
CA THR A 40 -10.58 -24.50 -4.60
C THR A 40 -11.90 -25.03 -4.04
N SER A 41 -12.40 -24.46 -2.93
CA SER A 41 -13.73 -24.76 -2.37
C SER A 41 -14.86 -23.89 -2.94
N ALA A 42 -14.58 -22.83 -3.71
CA ALA A 42 -15.56 -21.88 -4.27
C ALA A 42 -16.29 -22.47 -5.51
N ALA A 43 -16.92 -23.63 -5.34
CA ALA A 43 -17.43 -24.47 -6.41
C ALA A 43 -18.52 -23.79 -7.26
N LEU A 44 -18.33 -23.80 -8.59
CA LEU A 44 -19.21 -23.16 -9.59
C LEU A 44 -20.63 -23.76 -9.69
N ASP A 45 -20.86 -24.94 -9.12
CA ASP A 45 -22.12 -25.70 -9.26
C ASP A 45 -22.94 -25.81 -7.96
N GLU A 46 -22.36 -25.48 -6.79
CA GLU A 46 -23.06 -25.56 -5.50
C GLU A 46 -23.83 -24.28 -5.16
N VAL A 47 -25.02 -24.44 -4.58
CA VAL A 47 -25.88 -23.34 -4.12
C VAL A 47 -25.75 -23.21 -2.61
N GLY A 48 -25.35 -22.05 -2.12
CA GLY A 48 -25.05 -21.82 -0.72
C GLY A 48 -24.38 -20.49 -0.42
N ILE A 49 -23.83 -20.39 0.78
CA ILE A 49 -23.01 -19.26 1.26
C ILE A 49 -21.63 -19.83 1.58
N GLN A 50 -20.59 -19.06 1.28
CA GLN A 50 -19.22 -19.31 1.70
C GLN A 50 -18.63 -18.02 2.27
N ILE A 51 -17.86 -18.13 3.35
CA ILE A 51 -17.24 -17.01 4.03
C ILE A 51 -15.77 -17.33 4.27
N TRP A 52 -14.92 -16.34 4.04
CA TRP A 52 -13.52 -16.36 4.41
C TRP A 52 -13.19 -15.12 5.24
N ARG A 53 -12.33 -15.28 6.25
CA ARG A 53 -11.72 -14.18 7.02
C ARG A 53 -10.34 -13.88 6.46
N ILE A 54 -9.95 -12.61 6.45
CA ILE A 54 -8.57 -12.22 6.17
C ILE A 54 -7.75 -12.34 7.46
N GLU A 55 -6.66 -13.11 7.43
CA GLU A 55 -5.72 -13.22 8.54
C GLU A 55 -4.29 -12.95 8.04
N GLN A 56 -3.71 -11.79 8.40
CA GLN A 56 -2.32 -11.44 8.09
C GLN A 56 -1.98 -11.63 6.60
N PHE A 57 -2.73 -10.97 5.70
CA PHE A 57 -2.70 -11.10 4.23
C PHE A 57 -3.19 -12.43 3.63
N HIS A 58 -3.52 -13.45 4.43
CA HIS A 58 -4.01 -14.74 3.92
C HIS A 58 -5.54 -14.80 3.93
N VAL A 59 -6.11 -15.60 3.04
CA VAL A 59 -7.55 -15.90 2.99
C VAL A 59 -7.79 -17.22 3.73
N VAL A 60 -8.60 -17.21 4.80
CA VAL A 60 -8.85 -18.37 5.67
C VAL A 60 -10.33 -18.69 5.68
N GLU A 61 -10.73 -19.95 5.46
CA GLU A 61 -12.14 -20.35 5.53
C GLU A 61 -12.74 -20.06 6.93
N TRP A 62 -13.92 -19.45 6.95
CA TRP A 62 -14.66 -19.22 8.18
C TRP A 62 -15.50 -20.47 8.52
N PRO A 63 -15.51 -20.95 9.77
CA PRO A 63 -16.29 -22.14 10.14
C PRO A 63 -17.80 -21.92 9.96
N LYS A 64 -18.49 -22.95 9.46
CA LYS A 64 -19.92 -22.88 9.07
C LYS A 64 -20.85 -22.67 10.27
N GLU A 65 -20.37 -23.02 11.46
CA GLU A 65 -20.99 -22.83 12.77
C GLU A 65 -21.08 -21.34 13.13
N HIS A 66 -20.13 -20.53 12.66
CA HIS A 66 -20.02 -19.09 12.93
C HIS A 66 -20.58 -18.23 11.79
N TYR A 67 -21.35 -18.80 10.86
CA TYR A 67 -21.96 -18.02 9.77
C TYR A 67 -23.00 -17.04 10.31
N GLY A 68 -22.77 -15.76 10.04
CA GLY A 68 -23.51 -14.65 10.63
C GLY A 68 -22.83 -14.01 11.84
N TYR A 69 -21.66 -14.50 12.29
CA TYR A 69 -20.81 -13.83 13.28
C TYR A 69 -19.56 -13.22 12.61
N PHE A 70 -19.29 -11.97 12.91
CA PHE A 70 -18.18 -11.17 12.38
C PHE A 70 -17.49 -10.39 13.49
N TYR A 71 -16.20 -10.08 13.34
CA TYR A 71 -15.40 -9.30 14.30
C TYR A 71 -15.12 -7.87 13.79
N ASP A 72 -15.31 -6.85 14.64
CA ASP A 72 -15.17 -5.44 14.27
C ASP A 72 -13.75 -5.03 13.86
N GLY A 73 -12.73 -5.77 14.31
CA GLY A 73 -11.33 -5.59 13.99
C GLY A 73 -10.83 -6.40 12.79
N ASP A 74 -11.67 -7.16 12.10
CA ASP A 74 -11.29 -8.04 10.98
C ASP A 74 -12.00 -7.66 9.65
N SER A 75 -11.48 -8.17 8.53
CA SER A 75 -12.12 -8.07 7.20
C SER A 75 -12.50 -9.45 6.66
N TYR A 76 -13.61 -9.52 5.91
CA TYR A 76 -14.21 -10.77 5.44
C TYR A 76 -14.62 -10.72 3.96
N ILE A 77 -14.62 -11.88 3.31
CA ILE A 77 -15.17 -12.10 1.96
C ILE A 77 -16.33 -13.08 2.07
N ILE A 78 -17.46 -12.79 1.43
CA ILE A 78 -18.69 -13.59 1.47
C ILE A 78 -19.18 -13.83 0.03
N LEU A 79 -19.20 -15.09 -0.40
CA LEU A 79 -19.79 -15.52 -1.67
C LEU A 79 -21.16 -16.15 -1.41
N HIS A 80 -22.19 -15.72 -2.14
CA HIS A 80 -23.52 -16.32 -2.12
C HIS A 80 -23.88 -16.80 -3.53
N SER A 81 -23.86 -18.13 -3.69
CA SER A 81 -24.11 -18.85 -4.95
C SER A 81 -25.56 -19.29 -5.02
N TYR A 82 -26.32 -18.86 -6.04
CA TYR A 82 -27.76 -19.09 -6.13
C TYR A 82 -28.28 -19.28 -7.56
N LYS A 83 -29.41 -19.98 -7.70
CA LYS A 83 -30.09 -20.15 -8.99
C LYS A 83 -31.23 -19.13 -9.14
N LYS A 84 -31.33 -18.47 -10.29
CA LYS A 84 -32.31 -17.38 -10.54
C LYS A 84 -33.76 -17.88 -10.65
N THR A 85 -33.94 -19.11 -11.13
CA THR A 85 -35.18 -19.88 -11.02
C THR A 85 -34.81 -21.34 -10.66
N PRO A 86 -35.72 -22.15 -10.11
CA PRO A 86 -35.41 -23.55 -9.74
C PRO A 86 -34.90 -24.41 -10.90
N GLU A 87 -35.31 -24.08 -12.13
CA GLU A 87 -34.99 -24.79 -13.37
C GLU A 87 -33.68 -24.30 -14.01
N SER A 88 -33.06 -23.25 -13.46
CA SER A 88 -31.82 -22.66 -13.99
C SER A 88 -30.65 -23.62 -13.85
N GLN A 89 -30.06 -24.02 -14.98
CA GLN A 89 -28.79 -24.76 -14.97
C GLN A 89 -27.61 -23.88 -14.57
N SER A 90 -27.62 -22.58 -14.91
CA SER A 90 -26.57 -21.65 -14.49
C SER A 90 -26.79 -21.13 -13.06
N VAL A 91 -25.71 -21.17 -12.28
CA VAL A 91 -25.57 -20.48 -11.00
C VAL A 91 -25.32 -18.98 -11.25
N SER A 92 -25.61 -18.16 -10.25
CA SER A 92 -25.35 -16.72 -10.21
C SER A 92 -24.82 -16.38 -8.83
N TYR A 93 -23.95 -15.38 -8.76
CA TYR A 93 -23.21 -15.08 -7.54
C TYR A 93 -23.44 -13.64 -7.10
N ASP A 94 -23.67 -13.46 -5.80
CA ASP A 94 -23.44 -12.20 -5.11
C ASP A 94 -22.13 -12.35 -4.32
N LEU A 95 -21.19 -11.41 -4.48
CA LEU A 95 -19.87 -11.48 -3.86
C LEU A 95 -19.61 -10.19 -3.07
N HIS A 96 -19.49 -10.32 -1.76
CA HIS A 96 -19.34 -9.20 -0.84
C HIS A 96 -17.95 -9.22 -0.22
N PHE A 97 -17.39 -8.04 0.05
CA PHE A 97 -16.37 -7.87 1.09
C PHE A 97 -16.92 -6.97 2.18
N TRP A 98 -16.88 -7.47 3.42
CA TRP A 98 -17.33 -6.74 4.61
C TRP A 98 -16.11 -6.26 5.40
N LEU A 99 -16.13 -4.98 5.77
CA LEU A 99 -15.06 -4.30 6.48
C LEU A 99 -15.57 -3.91 7.88
N GLY A 100 -14.96 -4.47 8.91
CA GLY A 100 -15.22 -4.08 10.30
C GLY A 100 -14.81 -2.65 10.60
N GLY A 101 -15.45 -2.02 11.60
CA GLY A 101 -15.21 -0.62 11.94
C GLY A 101 -13.80 -0.31 12.46
N ASN A 102 -13.06 -1.34 12.90
CA ASN A 102 -11.73 -1.29 13.49
C ASN A 102 -10.67 -2.12 12.72
N THR A 103 -10.99 -2.68 11.55
CA THR A 103 -10.05 -3.50 10.73
C THR A 103 -8.87 -2.70 10.19
N SER A 104 -7.73 -3.37 9.96
CA SER A 104 -6.51 -2.71 9.49
C SER A 104 -6.58 -2.30 8.01
N GLN A 105 -5.71 -1.36 7.61
CA GLN A 105 -5.64 -0.91 6.22
C GLN A 105 -5.16 -2.03 5.28
N ASP A 106 -4.28 -2.91 5.77
CA ASP A 106 -3.78 -4.07 5.05
C ASP A 106 -4.81 -5.20 4.93
N GLU A 107 -5.61 -5.47 5.96
CA GLU A 107 -6.73 -6.43 5.88
C GLU A 107 -7.83 -5.94 4.93
N ALA A 108 -8.26 -4.68 5.06
CA ALA A 108 -9.25 -4.09 4.16
C ALA A 108 -8.77 -4.01 2.71
N GLY A 109 -7.47 -3.74 2.50
CA GLY A 109 -6.84 -3.78 1.18
C GLY A 109 -6.77 -5.19 0.60
N THR A 110 -6.44 -6.18 1.43
CA THR A 110 -6.39 -7.59 1.05
C THR A 110 -7.79 -8.10 0.69
N ALA A 111 -8.82 -7.81 1.49
CA ALA A 111 -10.20 -8.20 1.20
C ALA A 111 -10.68 -7.64 -0.14
N ALA A 112 -10.46 -6.35 -0.39
CA ALA A 112 -10.82 -5.71 -1.66
C ALA A 112 -10.06 -6.29 -2.86
N TYR A 113 -8.76 -6.61 -2.70
CA TYR A 113 -7.96 -7.24 -3.75
C TYR A 113 -8.41 -8.68 -4.05
N LYS A 114 -8.55 -9.50 -3.00
CA LYS A 114 -8.94 -10.91 -3.09
C LYS A 114 -10.38 -11.11 -3.57
N THR A 115 -11.30 -10.18 -3.29
CA THR A 115 -12.63 -10.18 -3.94
C THR A 115 -12.55 -9.96 -5.45
N VAL A 116 -11.62 -9.14 -5.94
CA VAL A 116 -11.45 -8.92 -7.40
C VAL A 116 -10.74 -10.10 -8.06
N GLU A 117 -9.87 -10.80 -7.34
CA GLU A 117 -9.27 -12.08 -7.76
C GLU A 117 -10.33 -13.19 -7.88
N LEU A 118 -11.18 -13.36 -6.86
CA LEU A 118 -12.28 -14.34 -6.88
C LEU A 118 -13.36 -14.00 -7.91
N ASP A 119 -13.71 -12.72 -8.10
CA ASP A 119 -14.65 -12.30 -9.16
C ASP A 119 -14.13 -12.75 -10.54
N ASP A 120 -12.82 -12.61 -10.78
CA ASP A 120 -12.21 -13.03 -12.03
C ASP A 120 -12.12 -14.54 -12.21
N HIS A 121 -11.74 -15.29 -11.17
CA HIS A 121 -11.80 -16.76 -11.15
C HIS A 121 -13.22 -17.26 -11.47
N LEU A 122 -14.26 -16.63 -10.91
CA LEU A 122 -15.68 -16.82 -11.26
C LEU A 122 -16.07 -16.14 -12.60
N HIS A 123 -15.11 -15.92 -13.50
CA HIS A 123 -15.21 -15.37 -14.86
C HIS A 123 -15.88 -13.99 -14.99
N GLY A 124 -15.91 -13.21 -13.90
CA GLY A 124 -16.63 -11.94 -13.77
C GLY A 124 -18.16 -12.10 -13.85
N LEU A 125 -18.67 -13.27 -13.45
CA LEU A 125 -20.11 -13.54 -13.29
C LEU A 125 -20.72 -12.95 -12.01
N PRO A 126 -19.99 -12.81 -10.88
CA PRO A 126 -20.55 -12.23 -9.67
C PRO A 126 -21.00 -10.78 -9.77
N VAL A 127 -21.88 -10.41 -8.84
CA VAL A 127 -22.17 -9.02 -8.50
C VAL A 127 -21.33 -8.66 -7.28
N GLN A 128 -20.31 -7.82 -7.47
CA GLN A 128 -19.50 -7.32 -6.37
C GLN A 128 -20.25 -6.29 -5.50
N TYR A 129 -20.08 -6.40 -4.18
CA TYR A 129 -20.62 -5.51 -3.15
C TYR A 129 -19.53 -5.09 -2.16
N ARG A 130 -19.37 -3.78 -1.93
CA ARG A 130 -18.61 -3.27 -0.80
C ARG A 130 -19.55 -3.05 0.39
N GLU A 131 -19.34 -3.82 1.44
CA GLU A 131 -20.10 -3.75 2.69
C GLU A 131 -19.20 -3.15 3.79
N VAL A 132 -19.77 -2.32 4.64
CA VAL A 132 -19.06 -1.67 5.75
C VAL A 132 -19.92 -1.81 6.99
N GLN A 133 -19.29 -2.04 8.14
CA GLN A 133 -20.00 -2.12 9.42
C GLN A 133 -20.96 -0.94 9.62
N ASP A 134 -22.12 -1.23 10.20
CA ASP A 134 -23.23 -0.31 10.47
C ASP A 134 -23.93 0.27 9.22
N LEU A 135 -23.43 -0.03 8.01
CA LEU A 135 -23.97 0.39 6.72
C LEU A 135 -24.18 -0.81 5.75
N GLU A 136 -24.35 -2.02 6.30
CA GLU A 136 -24.48 -3.25 5.54
C GLU A 136 -25.78 -3.30 4.72
N SER A 137 -25.71 -3.92 3.54
CA SER A 137 -26.90 -4.11 2.71
C SER A 137 -27.91 -5.09 3.33
N GLU A 138 -29.20 -4.80 3.15
CA GLU A 138 -30.28 -5.77 3.37
C GLU A 138 -30.01 -7.14 2.72
N ARG A 139 -29.26 -7.16 1.61
CA ARG A 139 -28.89 -8.39 0.90
C ARG A 139 -27.94 -9.24 1.74
N LEU A 140 -26.81 -8.67 2.18
CA LEU A 140 -25.87 -9.36 3.08
C LEU A 140 -26.60 -9.84 4.35
N ILE A 141 -27.37 -8.94 4.98
CA ILE A 141 -28.11 -9.27 6.22
C ILE A 141 -29.14 -10.38 5.95
N SER A 142 -29.79 -10.41 4.78
CA SER A 142 -30.82 -11.41 4.44
C SER A 142 -30.31 -12.85 4.35
N TYR A 143 -29.00 -13.04 4.13
CA TYR A 143 -28.37 -14.35 4.08
C TYR A 143 -28.34 -15.05 5.45
N PHE A 144 -28.44 -14.28 6.54
CA PHE A 144 -28.27 -14.80 7.89
C PHE A 144 -29.56 -14.69 8.72
N PRO A 145 -29.88 -15.68 9.57
CA PRO A 145 -31.00 -15.57 10.52
C PRO A 145 -30.68 -14.61 11.68
N ARG A 146 -29.39 -14.47 12.00
CA ARG A 146 -28.79 -13.51 12.94
C ARG A 146 -27.55 -12.91 12.26
N PHE A 147 -27.38 -11.59 12.31
CA PHE A 147 -26.16 -10.90 11.90
C PHE A 147 -25.56 -10.28 13.17
N VAL A 148 -24.43 -10.82 13.62
CA VAL A 148 -23.80 -10.53 14.90
C VAL A 148 -22.41 -9.95 14.66
N VAL A 149 -22.17 -8.72 15.11
CA VAL A 149 -20.84 -8.11 15.12
C VAL A 149 -20.32 -8.10 16.56
N LEU A 150 -19.16 -8.72 16.77
CA LEU A 150 -18.44 -8.81 18.05
C LEU A 150 -17.22 -7.89 18.04
N ARG A 151 -16.70 -7.53 19.21
CA ARG A 151 -15.49 -6.70 19.29
C ARG A 151 -14.20 -7.51 19.35
N GLY A 152 -13.14 -6.99 18.74
CA GLY A 152 -11.84 -7.63 18.64
C GLY A 152 -11.59 -8.23 17.26
N GLY A 153 -10.69 -9.21 17.17
CA GLY A 153 -10.28 -9.86 15.92
C GLY A 153 -8.91 -10.53 16.00
N VAL A 154 -8.34 -10.88 14.86
CA VAL A 154 -7.02 -11.51 14.69
C VAL A 154 -5.93 -10.71 15.42
N ALA A 155 -5.91 -9.39 15.23
CA ALA A 155 -4.91 -8.49 15.82
C ALA A 155 -4.97 -8.40 17.36
N THR A 156 -6.12 -8.73 17.96
CA THR A 156 -6.32 -8.76 19.43
C THR A 156 -6.30 -10.18 20.02
N GLY A 157 -5.96 -11.18 19.21
CA GLY A 157 -5.81 -12.57 19.64
C GLY A 157 -7.09 -13.42 19.59
N PHE A 158 -8.21 -12.89 19.09
CA PHE A 158 -9.45 -13.64 18.90
C PHE A 158 -9.37 -14.55 17.67
N ARG A 159 -8.63 -15.66 17.86
CA ARG A 159 -8.66 -16.85 17.02
C ARG A 159 -9.73 -17.80 17.56
N HIS A 160 -10.25 -18.65 16.67
CA HIS A 160 -11.37 -19.56 16.91
C HIS A 160 -11.34 -20.27 18.28
N VAL A 161 -12.25 -19.88 19.18
CA VAL A 161 -12.42 -20.49 20.51
C VAL A 161 -13.56 -21.49 20.45
N SER A 162 -13.27 -22.76 20.75
CA SER A 162 -14.24 -23.86 20.87
C SER A 162 -14.57 -24.23 22.33
N GLU A 163 -14.20 -23.35 23.27
CA GLU A 163 -14.47 -23.47 24.70
C GLU A 163 -15.69 -22.61 25.09
N ALA A 164 -16.38 -22.95 26.18
CA ALA A 164 -17.55 -22.21 26.65
C ALA A 164 -17.18 -20.77 27.06
N PRO A 165 -17.99 -19.74 26.74
CA PRO A 165 -17.66 -18.36 27.07
C PRO A 165 -17.49 -18.14 28.58
N PRO A 166 -16.42 -17.48 29.05
CA PRO A 166 -16.15 -17.32 30.47
C PRO A 166 -17.29 -16.63 31.23
N LEU A 167 -17.42 -17.00 32.51
CA LEU A 167 -18.42 -16.46 33.46
C LEU A 167 -18.00 -15.11 34.06
N ASP A 168 -16.78 -14.65 33.79
CA ASP A 168 -16.28 -13.31 34.11
C ASP A 168 -16.04 -12.55 32.80
N VAL A 169 -17.09 -11.91 32.29
CA VAL A 169 -17.07 -11.00 31.13
C VAL A 169 -17.98 -9.82 31.41
N ARG A 170 -17.80 -8.73 30.66
CA ARG A 170 -18.75 -7.61 30.61
C ARG A 170 -18.89 -7.10 29.18
N ARG A 171 -20.00 -7.41 28.52
CA ARG A 171 -20.31 -7.00 27.14
C ARG A 171 -21.70 -6.41 27.04
N LEU A 172 -21.84 -5.33 26.29
CA LEU A 172 -23.15 -4.74 25.97
C LEU A 172 -23.45 -5.00 24.49
N TYR A 173 -24.59 -5.63 24.22
CA TYR A 173 -25.08 -5.85 22.87
C TYR A 173 -26.27 -4.93 22.59
N ARG A 174 -26.19 -4.15 21.51
CA ARG A 174 -27.32 -3.42 20.93
C ARG A 174 -28.04 -4.32 19.95
N VAL A 175 -29.35 -4.48 20.10
CA VAL A 175 -30.19 -5.41 19.33
C VAL A 175 -31.27 -4.63 18.57
N THR A 176 -31.31 -4.80 17.26
CA THR A 176 -32.24 -4.12 16.34
C THR A 176 -32.75 -5.09 15.27
N LEU A 177 -33.85 -4.73 14.59
CA LEU A 177 -34.30 -5.46 13.39
C LEU A 177 -34.00 -4.71 12.10
N SER A 178 -33.25 -5.35 11.21
CA SER A 178 -33.19 -4.95 9.80
C SER A 178 -34.32 -5.61 9.02
N ARG A 179 -34.88 -4.91 8.01
CA ARG A 179 -35.98 -5.41 7.19
C ARG A 179 -35.47 -5.72 5.78
N ALA A 180 -35.38 -6.99 5.43
CA ALA A 180 -35.10 -7.45 4.07
C ALA A 180 -36.41 -7.76 3.34
N GLY A 181 -36.94 -6.76 2.61
CA GLY A 181 -38.20 -6.87 1.86
C GLY A 181 -39.43 -7.17 2.74
N ALA A 182 -39.84 -8.44 2.82
CA ALA A 182 -40.97 -8.90 3.64
C ALA A 182 -40.54 -9.59 4.96
N LYS A 183 -39.24 -9.91 5.11
CA LYS A 183 -38.70 -10.58 6.30
C LYS A 183 -37.99 -9.56 7.21
N PHE A 184 -37.93 -9.88 8.50
CA PHE A 184 -37.14 -9.16 9.49
C PHE A 184 -35.98 -10.06 9.92
N HIS A 185 -34.78 -9.49 9.96
CA HIS A 185 -33.54 -10.17 10.29
C HIS A 185 -32.95 -9.54 11.54
N LEU A 186 -32.47 -10.37 12.47
CA LEU A 186 -31.92 -9.93 13.74
C LEU A 186 -30.51 -9.37 13.52
N VAL A 187 -30.28 -8.13 13.92
CA VAL A 187 -28.96 -7.51 13.93
C VAL A 187 -28.54 -7.26 15.38
N VAL A 188 -27.37 -7.77 15.75
CA VAL A 188 -26.79 -7.63 17.09
C VAL A 188 -25.39 -7.05 16.92
N ARG A 189 -25.05 -5.99 17.66
CA ARG A 189 -23.69 -5.44 17.67
C ARG A 189 -23.20 -5.26 19.09
N GLU A 190 -22.01 -5.79 19.39
CA GLU A 190 -21.30 -5.53 20.63
C GLU A 190 -20.79 -4.09 20.62
N VAL A 191 -21.28 -3.28 21.56
CA VAL A 191 -21.00 -1.86 21.71
C VAL A 191 -20.21 -1.62 23.00
N PRO A 192 -19.52 -0.47 23.17
CA PRO A 192 -18.89 -0.13 24.43
C PRO A 192 -19.89 -0.20 25.59
N ALA A 193 -19.52 -0.85 26.70
CA ALA A 193 -20.37 -1.04 27.88
C ALA A 193 -20.45 0.25 28.73
N GLU A 194 -20.91 1.32 28.09
CA GLU A 194 -20.89 2.71 28.57
C GLU A 194 -22.26 3.35 28.36
N ALA A 195 -22.63 4.31 29.22
CA ALA A 195 -23.93 4.99 29.15
C ALA A 195 -24.24 5.61 27.77
N VAL A 196 -23.22 6.09 27.06
CA VAL A 196 -23.35 6.72 25.73
C VAL A 196 -23.83 5.76 24.62
N SER A 197 -23.72 4.44 24.84
CA SER A 197 -24.20 3.42 23.90
C SER A 197 -25.70 3.12 24.02
N LEU A 198 -26.35 3.56 25.10
CA LEU A 198 -27.75 3.27 25.39
C LEU A 198 -28.67 4.30 24.72
N VAL A 199 -29.41 3.88 23.69
CA VAL A 199 -30.25 4.74 22.85
C VAL A 199 -31.73 4.37 23.00
N ALA A 200 -32.59 5.37 23.24
CA ALA A 200 -34.03 5.17 23.32
C ALA A 200 -34.59 4.73 21.95
N GLY A 201 -35.32 3.61 21.92
CA GLY A 201 -35.85 2.99 20.70
C GLY A 201 -35.34 1.58 20.44
N ASP A 202 -34.15 1.22 20.93
CA ASP A 202 -33.56 -0.11 20.71
C ASP A 202 -33.81 -1.09 21.87
N VAL A 203 -33.35 -2.34 21.74
CA VAL A 203 -33.25 -3.30 22.86
C VAL A 203 -31.78 -3.55 23.16
N PHE A 204 -31.42 -3.67 24.43
CA PHE A 204 -30.05 -3.94 24.87
C PHE A 204 -29.96 -5.24 25.66
N VAL A 205 -28.85 -5.96 25.50
CA VAL A 205 -28.52 -7.14 26.31
C VAL A 205 -27.14 -6.92 26.94
N LEU A 206 -27.11 -6.77 28.26
CA LEU A 206 -25.89 -6.67 29.06
C LEU A 206 -25.52 -8.07 29.55
N ASP A 207 -24.46 -8.62 28.97
CA ASP A 207 -23.87 -9.90 29.36
C ASP A 207 -22.78 -9.66 30.41
N MET A 208 -23.01 -10.19 31.61
CA MET A 208 -22.09 -10.17 32.76
C MET A 208 -21.68 -11.60 33.14
N GLY A 209 -21.60 -12.51 32.17
CA GLY A 209 -21.19 -13.89 32.37
C GLY A 209 -22.25 -14.71 33.08
N ALA A 210 -22.20 -14.75 34.42
CA ALA A 210 -23.18 -15.44 35.28
C ALA A 210 -24.54 -14.72 35.39
N ARG A 211 -24.66 -13.48 34.90
CA ARG A 211 -25.92 -12.72 34.79
C ARG A 211 -26.06 -12.20 33.36
N VAL A 212 -27.23 -12.34 32.74
CA VAL A 212 -27.52 -11.73 31.42
C VAL A 212 -28.82 -10.93 31.53
N TRP A 213 -28.74 -9.63 31.33
CA TRP A 213 -29.86 -8.70 31.52
C TRP A 213 -30.32 -8.08 30.21
N GLN A 214 -31.62 -8.08 29.95
CA GLN A 214 -32.22 -7.42 28.77
C GLN A 214 -32.94 -6.14 29.19
N LEU A 215 -32.62 -5.01 28.56
CA LEU A 215 -33.38 -3.76 28.66
C LEU A 215 -34.19 -3.52 27.39
N ASN A 216 -35.50 -3.55 27.54
CA ASN A 216 -36.49 -3.15 26.55
C ASN A 216 -36.80 -1.65 26.68
N THR A 217 -36.37 -0.81 25.74
CA THR A 217 -36.78 0.61 25.75
C THR A 217 -38.25 0.78 25.34
N ARG A 218 -38.85 1.91 25.70
CA ARG A 218 -40.29 2.20 25.55
C ARG A 218 -40.76 2.24 24.10
N ALA A 219 -39.90 2.65 23.17
CA ALA A 219 -40.21 2.73 21.74
C ALA A 219 -39.78 1.49 20.93
N SER A 220 -39.07 0.53 21.54
CA SER A 220 -38.61 -0.69 20.85
C SER A 220 -39.75 -1.61 20.43
N ALA A 221 -39.64 -2.19 19.22
CA ALA A 221 -40.72 -2.98 18.65
C ALA A 221 -40.86 -4.33 19.36
N GLY A 222 -42.11 -4.81 19.53
CA GLY A 222 -42.35 -6.12 20.18
C GLY A 222 -41.64 -7.31 19.52
N LYS A 223 -41.29 -7.20 18.24
CA LYS A 223 -40.46 -8.21 17.53
C LYS A 223 -38.97 -8.12 17.91
N GLU A 224 -38.45 -6.93 18.17
CA GLU A 224 -37.08 -6.73 18.67
C GLU A 224 -36.96 -7.29 20.08
N LYS A 225 -37.91 -6.97 20.96
CA LYS A 225 -37.98 -7.51 22.34
C LYS A 225 -37.97 -9.05 22.35
N PHE A 226 -38.73 -9.68 21.45
CA PHE A 226 -38.77 -11.14 21.30
C PHE A 226 -37.46 -11.72 20.74
N LYS A 227 -36.85 -11.09 19.72
CA LYS A 227 -35.59 -11.57 19.13
C LYS A 227 -34.36 -11.32 20.02
N ALA A 228 -34.38 -10.27 20.84
CA ALA A 228 -33.42 -10.06 21.92
C ALA A 228 -33.55 -11.14 23.01
N ALA A 229 -34.76 -11.63 23.29
CA ALA A 229 -34.96 -12.74 24.23
C ALA A 229 -34.44 -14.08 23.67
N GLU A 230 -34.65 -14.36 22.38
CA GLU A 230 -34.00 -15.50 21.70
C GLU A 230 -32.46 -15.42 21.76
N PHE A 231 -31.89 -14.23 21.53
CA PHE A 231 -30.44 -14.03 21.62
C PHE A 231 -29.92 -14.18 23.06
N THR A 232 -30.60 -13.59 24.04
CA THR A 232 -30.33 -13.77 25.48
C THR A 232 -30.33 -15.25 25.85
N GLN A 233 -31.33 -16.01 25.41
CA GLN A 233 -31.39 -17.45 25.65
C GLN A 233 -30.24 -18.21 24.97
N SER A 234 -29.74 -17.76 23.80
CA SER A 234 -28.55 -18.39 23.20
C SER A 234 -27.29 -18.20 24.06
N LEU A 235 -27.03 -17.00 24.59
CA LEU A 235 -25.90 -16.76 25.51
C LEU A 235 -25.97 -17.63 26.79
N VAL A 236 -27.19 -17.91 27.26
CA VAL A 236 -27.45 -18.80 28.41
C VAL A 236 -27.21 -20.27 28.04
N ASN A 237 -27.62 -20.69 26.85
CA ASN A 237 -27.43 -22.05 26.35
C ASN A 237 -25.95 -22.36 26.07
N ASP A 238 -25.21 -21.40 25.51
CA ASP A 238 -23.77 -21.51 25.24
C ASP A 238 -22.96 -21.68 26.56
N ARG A 239 -23.51 -21.18 27.67
CA ARG A 239 -23.03 -21.38 29.06
C ARG A 239 -23.79 -22.47 29.83
N GLN A 240 -24.43 -23.39 29.10
CA GLN A 240 -25.08 -24.60 29.66
C GLN A 240 -26.11 -24.32 30.77
N GLY A 241 -26.77 -23.15 30.73
CA GLY A 241 -27.79 -22.75 31.71
C GLY A 241 -27.24 -22.17 33.02
N GLN A 242 -25.93 -21.89 33.12
CA GLN A 242 -25.30 -21.38 34.36
C GLN A 242 -25.47 -19.86 34.57
N CYS A 243 -26.55 -19.27 34.05
CA CYS A 243 -26.76 -17.82 34.00
C CYS A 243 -28.14 -17.44 34.53
N ASP A 244 -28.20 -16.44 35.42
CA ASP A 244 -29.47 -15.78 35.76
C ASP A 244 -29.87 -14.79 34.67
N VAL A 245 -31.18 -14.70 34.39
CA VAL A 245 -31.74 -13.89 33.30
C VAL A 245 -32.78 -12.92 33.84
N THR A 246 -32.57 -11.62 33.60
CA THR A 246 -33.51 -10.58 34.06
C THR A 246 -33.92 -9.69 32.88
N VAL A 247 -35.23 -9.46 32.71
CA VAL A 247 -35.77 -8.58 31.69
C VAL A 247 -36.35 -7.33 32.37
N TYR A 248 -35.96 -6.17 31.88
CA TYR A 248 -36.41 -4.86 32.34
C TYR A 248 -37.09 -4.10 31.20
N ASP A 249 -38.28 -3.55 31.45
CA ASP A 249 -38.94 -2.61 30.53
C ASP A 249 -38.82 -1.18 31.08
N GLU A 250 -38.48 -0.24 30.21
CA GLU A 250 -38.35 1.19 30.52
C GLU A 250 -39.64 1.76 31.15
N GLY A 251 -39.50 2.51 32.25
CA GLY A 251 -40.62 2.99 33.07
C GLY A 251 -41.18 1.94 34.04
N GLY A 252 -40.78 0.67 33.91
CA GLY A 252 -41.03 -0.37 34.91
C GLY A 252 -40.13 -0.25 36.14
N PRO A 253 -40.51 -0.87 37.28
CA PRO A 253 -39.85 -0.67 38.58
C PRO A 253 -38.41 -1.17 38.67
N GLY A 254 -37.90 -1.90 37.67
CA GLY A 254 -36.52 -2.39 37.62
C GLY A 254 -35.60 -1.67 36.63
N ALA A 255 -36.09 -0.81 35.73
CA ALA A 255 -35.26 -0.23 34.67
C ALA A 255 -34.07 0.60 35.20
N GLY A 256 -34.25 1.28 36.33
CA GLY A 256 -33.17 2.01 37.01
C GLY A 256 -32.02 1.11 37.51
N ILE A 257 -32.27 -0.18 37.77
CA ILE A 257 -31.25 -1.15 38.19
C ILE A 257 -30.29 -1.44 37.03
N PHE A 258 -30.84 -1.65 35.82
CA PHE A 258 -30.03 -1.84 34.61
C PHE A 258 -29.20 -0.58 34.29
N LEU A 259 -29.82 0.60 34.36
CA LEU A 259 -29.13 1.86 34.06
C LEU A 259 -28.03 2.18 35.08
N ALA A 260 -28.21 1.82 36.36
CA ALA A 260 -27.23 2.07 37.41
C ALA A 260 -25.89 1.32 37.22
N GLU A 261 -25.87 0.15 36.55
CA GLU A 261 -24.62 -0.54 36.20
C GLU A 261 -23.70 0.34 35.32
N PHE A 262 -24.24 1.32 34.60
CA PHE A 262 -23.48 2.26 33.75
C PHE A 262 -23.14 3.59 34.46
N GLY A 263 -23.62 3.78 35.70
CA GLY A 263 -23.37 4.96 36.54
C GLY A 263 -24.64 5.54 37.15
N GLU A 264 -24.52 6.16 38.33
CA GLU A 264 -25.62 6.88 38.97
C GLU A 264 -26.14 8.01 38.06
N GLY A 265 -27.46 8.10 37.93
CA GLY A 265 -28.10 9.11 37.08
C GLY A 265 -28.04 8.85 35.57
N THR A 266 -27.57 7.68 35.12
CA THR A 266 -27.59 7.30 33.70
C THR A 266 -29.00 7.36 33.11
N THR A 267 -29.17 8.09 32.02
CA THR A 267 -30.38 8.14 31.20
C THR A 267 -30.11 7.60 29.80
N LEU A 268 -31.16 7.14 29.11
CA LEU A 268 -31.07 6.81 27.69
C LEU A 268 -30.76 8.07 26.86
N ARG A 269 -29.97 7.91 25.79
CA ARG A 269 -29.75 8.92 24.77
C ARG A 269 -30.93 8.95 23.80
N GLU A 270 -31.48 10.12 23.51
CA GLU A 270 -32.50 10.27 22.45
C GLU A 270 -31.91 9.89 21.07
N PRO A 271 -32.68 9.21 20.21
CA PRO A 271 -32.22 8.84 18.88
C PRO A 271 -32.02 10.08 18.00
N GLU A 272 -31.02 10.06 17.13
CA GLU A 272 -30.75 11.19 16.24
C GLU A 272 -31.88 11.39 15.23
N ALA A 273 -32.45 12.59 15.20
CA ALA A 273 -33.48 12.95 14.23
C ALA A 273 -32.95 12.79 12.79
N VAL A 274 -33.73 12.07 11.98
CA VAL A 274 -33.53 11.88 10.54
C VAL A 274 -34.61 12.69 9.82
N GLU A 275 -34.21 13.71 9.08
CA GLU A 275 -35.16 14.57 8.36
C GLU A 275 -35.89 13.79 7.26
N GLU A 276 -37.17 14.12 7.05
CA GLU A 276 -38.08 13.23 6.30
C GLU A 276 -37.98 13.34 4.77
N ASN A 277 -37.16 14.27 4.25
CA ASN A 277 -37.10 14.66 2.86
C ASN A 277 -36.44 13.61 1.96
N SER A 278 -37.22 12.64 1.45
CA SER A 278 -36.75 11.67 0.46
C SER A 278 -36.50 12.35 -0.90
N VAL A 279 -35.24 12.63 -1.22
CA VAL A 279 -34.84 13.15 -2.54
C VAL A 279 -34.96 12.03 -3.59
N PRO A 280 -35.53 12.28 -4.78
CA PRO A 280 -35.59 11.28 -5.85
C PRO A 280 -34.17 10.90 -6.31
N PRO A 281 -33.95 9.65 -6.78
CA PRO A 281 -32.64 9.23 -7.25
C PRO A 281 -32.19 10.06 -8.47
N THR A 282 -30.89 10.12 -8.71
CA THR A 282 -30.32 10.82 -9.88
C THR A 282 -29.39 9.92 -10.68
N LEU A 283 -29.42 10.03 -12.01
CA LEU A 283 -28.57 9.26 -12.92
C LEU A 283 -27.46 10.16 -13.47
N TYR A 284 -26.25 9.65 -13.50
CA TYR A 284 -25.08 10.26 -14.13
C TYR A 284 -24.45 9.29 -15.12
N ARG A 285 -23.85 9.83 -16.18
CA ARG A 285 -23.13 9.08 -17.23
C ARG A 285 -21.68 9.53 -17.28
N LEU A 286 -20.78 8.56 -17.20
CA LEU A 286 -19.35 8.71 -17.46
C LEU A 286 -19.06 8.22 -18.87
N SER A 287 -18.76 9.14 -19.78
CA SER A 287 -18.48 8.85 -21.19
C SER A 287 -17.20 9.54 -21.63
N ASP A 288 -16.34 8.85 -22.39
CA ASP A 288 -15.16 9.43 -23.04
C ASP A 288 -15.27 9.57 -24.56
N ALA A 289 -16.48 9.35 -25.11
CA ALA A 289 -16.79 9.49 -26.53
C ALA A 289 -16.52 10.89 -27.12
N SER A 290 -16.32 11.90 -26.27
CA SER A 290 -15.92 13.27 -26.67
C SER A 290 -14.40 13.48 -26.76
N GLY A 291 -13.59 12.46 -26.43
CA GLY A 291 -12.13 12.50 -26.28
C GLY A 291 -11.68 12.81 -24.84
N ASP A 292 -12.39 13.70 -24.15
CA ASP A 292 -12.30 13.87 -22.70
C ASP A 292 -13.39 13.08 -21.98
N VAL A 293 -13.10 12.68 -20.73
CA VAL A 293 -14.03 11.95 -19.87
C VAL A 293 -14.97 12.95 -19.20
N VAL A 294 -16.24 12.91 -19.59
CA VAL A 294 -17.30 13.77 -19.08
C VAL A 294 -18.18 12.98 -18.12
N PHE A 295 -18.64 13.63 -17.04
CA PHE A 295 -19.52 13.05 -16.02
C PHE A 295 -20.76 13.93 -15.84
N ASP A 296 -21.77 13.69 -16.68
CA ASP A 296 -22.97 14.51 -16.77
C ASP A 296 -24.18 13.83 -16.12
N LYS A 297 -25.10 14.63 -15.57
CA LYS A 297 -26.41 14.15 -15.13
C LYS A 297 -27.27 13.81 -16.36
N VAL A 298 -27.98 12.68 -16.32
CA VAL A 298 -28.85 12.21 -17.40
C VAL A 298 -30.30 12.16 -16.94
N GLU A 299 -31.19 12.80 -17.70
CA GLU A 299 -32.64 12.80 -17.50
C GLU A 299 -33.36 12.53 -18.84
N PRO A 300 -34.48 11.80 -18.86
CA PRO A 300 -35.13 11.13 -17.73
C PRO A 300 -34.44 9.81 -17.35
N ILE A 301 -34.53 9.45 -16.08
CA ILE A 301 -33.98 8.19 -15.56
C ILE A 301 -34.81 7.02 -16.10
N SER A 302 -34.21 6.19 -16.95
CA SER A 302 -34.85 5.04 -17.58
C SER A 302 -33.83 3.96 -17.92
N MET A 303 -34.27 2.70 -18.01
CA MET A 303 -33.39 1.60 -18.46
C MET A 303 -32.89 1.82 -19.90
N SER A 304 -33.63 2.54 -20.72
CA SER A 304 -33.26 2.96 -22.08
C SER A 304 -32.19 4.06 -22.13
N ALA A 305 -31.87 4.72 -21.01
CA ALA A 305 -30.81 5.72 -20.95
C ALA A 305 -29.41 5.11 -20.71
N LEU A 306 -29.32 3.80 -20.42
CA LEU A 306 -28.08 3.08 -20.14
C LEU A 306 -27.45 2.55 -21.44
N ASP A 307 -26.64 3.38 -22.11
CA ASP A 307 -25.89 2.97 -23.31
C ASP A 307 -24.80 1.93 -22.95
N THR A 308 -24.81 0.78 -23.62
CA THR A 308 -23.83 -0.29 -23.44
C THR A 308 -22.38 0.08 -23.77
N ASN A 309 -22.16 1.26 -24.36
CA ASN A 309 -20.88 1.83 -24.72
C ASN A 309 -20.34 2.87 -23.73
N ASP A 310 -21.05 3.16 -22.64
CA ASP A 310 -20.62 4.08 -21.57
C ASP A 310 -20.66 3.40 -20.17
N ALA A 311 -20.18 4.10 -19.14
CA ALA A 311 -20.43 3.75 -17.74
C ALA A 311 -21.38 4.76 -17.06
N PHE A 312 -22.09 4.35 -16.01
CA PHE A 312 -23.13 5.15 -15.36
C PHE A 312 -23.10 5.01 -13.83
N LEU A 313 -23.48 6.08 -13.13
CA LEU A 313 -23.69 6.09 -11.68
C LEU A 313 -25.15 6.45 -11.40
N VAL A 314 -25.84 5.63 -10.61
CA VAL A 314 -27.16 5.96 -10.05
C VAL A 314 -26.96 6.34 -8.59
N ASP A 315 -27.21 7.60 -8.27
CA ASP A 315 -27.21 8.08 -6.90
C ASP A 315 -28.58 7.86 -6.26
N CYS A 316 -28.57 7.08 -5.18
CA CYS A 316 -29.65 6.90 -4.23
C CYS A 316 -29.15 7.17 -2.79
N SER A 317 -28.07 7.94 -2.61
CA SER A 317 -27.44 8.16 -1.30
C SER A 317 -28.35 8.86 -0.29
N LEU A 318 -29.34 9.61 -0.79
CA LEU A 318 -30.36 10.33 -0.01
C LEU A 318 -31.70 9.56 0.08
N ALA A 319 -31.76 8.29 -0.35
CA ALA A 319 -32.98 7.48 -0.31
C ALA A 319 -33.23 6.94 1.12
N LYS A 320 -34.27 7.46 1.78
CA LYS A 320 -34.65 7.24 3.20
C LYS A 320 -34.57 5.79 3.71
N GLU A 321 -34.90 4.80 2.87
CA GLU A 321 -34.82 3.37 3.24
C GLU A 321 -33.49 2.69 2.87
N ARG A 322 -32.77 3.18 1.85
CA ARG A 322 -31.69 2.44 1.16
C ARG A 322 -30.62 3.39 0.61
N PRO A 323 -29.86 4.12 1.46
CA PRO A 323 -28.75 4.95 1.02
C PRO A 323 -27.71 4.08 0.27
N ALA A 324 -27.51 4.37 -1.01
CA ALA A 324 -26.59 3.62 -1.87
C ALA A 324 -26.22 4.43 -3.12
N ILE A 325 -25.05 4.15 -3.69
CA ILE A 325 -24.80 4.44 -5.11
C ILE A 325 -24.63 3.13 -5.88
N PHE A 326 -25.17 3.09 -7.08
CA PHE A 326 -25.04 1.97 -8.01
C PHE A 326 -24.14 2.39 -9.15
N VAL A 327 -23.26 1.51 -9.61
CA VAL A 327 -22.31 1.85 -10.67
C VAL A 327 -22.36 0.77 -11.74
N TRP A 328 -22.91 1.14 -12.88
CA TRP A 328 -23.16 0.26 -14.00
C TRP A 328 -22.09 0.48 -15.08
N ILE A 329 -21.61 -0.62 -15.65
CA ILE A 329 -20.66 -0.65 -16.77
C ILE A 329 -21.35 -1.38 -17.92
N GLY A 330 -21.34 -0.79 -19.12
CA GLY A 330 -21.51 -1.55 -20.36
C GLY A 330 -20.20 -2.23 -20.77
N ARG A 331 -20.22 -3.38 -21.48
CA ARG A 331 -18.94 -4.01 -21.93
C ARG A 331 -18.36 -3.32 -23.17
N GLY A 332 -19.11 -2.44 -23.83
CA GLY A 332 -18.63 -1.50 -24.83
C GLY A 332 -17.90 -0.32 -24.21
N ALA A 333 -18.27 0.06 -22.97
CA ALA A 333 -17.65 1.12 -22.17
C ALA A 333 -16.13 1.09 -22.27
N SER A 334 -15.54 2.27 -22.41
CA SER A 334 -14.11 2.42 -22.64
C SER A 334 -13.29 1.82 -21.49
N LEU A 335 -12.05 1.42 -21.78
CA LEU A 335 -11.15 0.90 -20.75
C LEU A 335 -10.80 1.98 -19.70
N ARG A 336 -10.92 3.26 -20.07
CA ARG A 336 -10.69 4.45 -19.23
C ARG A 336 -11.94 4.74 -18.37
N GLU A 337 -13.15 4.65 -18.94
CA GLU A 337 -14.42 4.73 -18.20
C GLU A 337 -14.54 3.64 -17.13
N LYS A 338 -14.31 2.37 -17.51
CA LYS A 338 -14.38 1.21 -16.60
C LYS A 338 -13.47 1.33 -15.37
N ARG A 339 -12.40 2.12 -15.47
CA ARG A 339 -11.46 2.43 -14.37
C ARG A 339 -11.87 3.66 -13.58
N LEU A 340 -12.18 4.74 -14.29
CA LEU A 340 -12.52 6.02 -13.68
C LEU A 340 -13.85 5.97 -12.93
N VAL A 341 -14.82 5.16 -13.36
CA VAL A 341 -16.17 5.19 -12.75
C VAL A 341 -16.17 4.79 -11.27
N GLY A 342 -15.27 3.90 -10.83
CA GLY A 342 -15.07 3.61 -9.41
C GLY A 342 -14.42 4.77 -8.62
N GLN A 343 -13.52 5.52 -9.25
CA GLN A 343 -12.88 6.70 -8.66
C GLN A 343 -13.85 7.90 -8.61
N TYR A 344 -14.63 8.11 -9.67
CA TYR A 344 -15.69 9.12 -9.73
C TYR A 344 -16.79 8.80 -8.70
N ALA A 345 -17.16 7.53 -8.52
CA ALA A 345 -18.07 7.09 -7.47
C ALA A 345 -17.55 7.42 -6.06
N GLN A 346 -16.27 7.16 -5.76
CA GLN A 346 -15.67 7.57 -4.48
C GLN A 346 -15.56 9.09 -4.32
N LYS A 347 -15.22 9.81 -5.40
CA LYS A 347 -15.12 11.27 -5.42
C LYS A 347 -16.48 11.92 -5.14
N PHE A 348 -17.52 11.49 -5.84
CA PHE A 348 -18.91 11.91 -5.67
C PHE A 348 -19.41 11.70 -4.22
N LEU A 349 -19.13 10.53 -3.64
CA LEU A 349 -19.44 10.25 -2.23
C LEU A 349 -18.68 11.16 -1.25
N ASN A 350 -17.46 11.59 -1.57
CA ASN A 350 -16.68 12.48 -0.71
C ASN A 350 -17.17 13.94 -0.82
N GLU A 351 -17.45 14.42 -2.03
CA GLU A 351 -17.94 15.78 -2.28
C GLU A 351 -19.31 16.00 -1.62
N HIS A 352 -20.27 15.09 -1.80
CA HIS A 352 -21.60 15.19 -1.15
C HIS A 352 -21.61 14.84 0.36
N LYS A 353 -20.54 14.27 0.92
CA LYS A 353 -20.32 14.22 2.38
C LYS A 353 -19.92 15.58 2.94
N THR A 354 -19.03 16.31 2.27
CA THR A 354 -18.63 17.65 2.72
C THR A 354 -19.74 18.69 2.66
N GLU A 355 -20.75 18.49 1.82
CA GLU A 355 -21.95 19.34 1.74
C GLU A 355 -23.03 19.01 2.78
N GLY A 356 -22.77 18.07 3.71
CA GLY A 356 -23.68 17.71 4.80
C GLY A 356 -24.94 16.93 4.39
N HIS A 357 -25.16 16.71 3.09
CA HIS A 357 -26.34 16.01 2.57
C HIS A 357 -26.28 14.51 2.84
N VAL A 358 -25.11 13.87 2.70
CA VAL A 358 -24.97 12.41 2.78
C VAL A 358 -24.64 11.93 4.20
N ARG A 359 -25.68 11.67 5.00
CA ARG A 359 -25.56 10.76 6.16
C ARG A 359 -25.53 9.31 5.67
N GLY A 360 -24.39 8.63 5.81
CA GLY A 360 -24.34 7.16 5.77
C GLY A 360 -24.18 6.46 4.41
N ALA A 361 -23.82 7.13 3.31
CA ALA A 361 -23.49 6.41 2.07
C ALA A 361 -22.00 6.03 1.99
N SER A 362 -21.73 4.72 1.91
CA SER A 362 -20.44 4.13 1.49
C SER A 362 -20.60 2.82 0.69
N ARG A 363 -21.78 2.66 0.09
CA ARG A 363 -22.29 1.44 -0.53
C ARG A 363 -22.28 1.61 -2.05
N LEU A 364 -21.59 0.71 -2.75
CA LEU A 364 -21.25 0.78 -4.17
C LEU A 364 -21.52 -0.60 -4.78
N SER A 365 -22.33 -0.71 -5.84
CA SER A 365 -22.68 -2.03 -6.42
C SER A 365 -23.11 -2.06 -7.90
N ARG A 366 -22.78 -3.20 -8.55
CA ARG A 366 -23.40 -3.84 -9.74
C ARG A 366 -23.10 -3.40 -11.21
N TRP A 367 -22.18 -4.13 -11.86
CA TRP A 367 -21.76 -4.02 -13.28
C TRP A 367 -22.52 -4.91 -14.30
N TRP A 368 -22.41 -4.70 -15.64
CA TRP A 368 -22.84 -5.67 -16.70
C TRP A 368 -22.10 -5.58 -18.08
N ARG A 369 -22.71 -5.98 -19.24
CA ARG A 369 -22.01 -6.32 -20.55
C ARG A 369 -22.80 -5.84 -21.84
N GLY A 370 -22.41 -5.61 -23.16
CA GLY A 370 -21.35 -5.89 -24.24
C GLY A 370 -20.90 -4.62 -25.09
N MET A 371 -19.99 -4.50 -26.12
CA MET A 371 -18.90 -5.33 -26.77
C MET A 371 -18.10 -4.66 -27.99
N SER A 372 -16.73 -4.81 -28.11
CA SER A 372 -15.79 -4.87 -29.33
C SER A 372 -15.01 -3.68 -30.06
N ARG A 373 -13.65 -3.67 -29.95
CA ARG A 373 -12.53 -3.57 -30.99
C ARG A 373 -12.05 -2.23 -31.73
N MET A 374 -10.91 -1.60 -31.26
CA MET A 374 -9.82 -0.79 -31.96
C MET A 374 -10.04 0.73 -32.37
N SER A 375 -9.07 1.68 -32.62
CA SER A 375 -7.59 1.93 -32.36
C SER A 375 -7.04 3.32 -32.93
N LEU A 376 -5.78 3.79 -32.65
CA LEU A 376 -4.75 4.60 -33.47
C LEU A 376 -3.87 5.79 -32.82
N ARG A 377 -2.70 6.16 -33.45
CA ARG A 377 -1.36 6.86 -33.06
C ARG A 377 -1.26 8.35 -32.53
N GLY A 378 -0.17 8.94 -31.94
CA GLY A 378 1.11 8.52 -31.24
C GLY A 378 2.53 9.19 -31.61
N CYS A 379 3.22 10.02 -30.75
CA CYS A 379 4.68 10.44 -30.85
C CYS A 379 5.39 11.15 -29.60
N TRP A 380 6.62 11.75 -29.69
CA TRP A 380 7.74 11.92 -28.66
C TRP A 380 7.89 13.15 -27.68
N GLN A 381 8.91 13.21 -26.74
CA GLN A 381 9.72 14.42 -26.24
C GLN A 381 10.96 14.29 -25.17
N VAL A 382 11.81 15.35 -24.86
CA VAL A 382 13.18 15.43 -24.13
C VAL A 382 13.56 16.72 -23.27
N ILE A 383 14.79 16.84 -22.64
CA ILE A 383 15.25 17.78 -21.52
C ILE A 383 16.82 18.14 -21.48
N ILE A 384 17.31 19.04 -20.56
CA ILE A 384 18.70 19.57 -20.22
C ILE A 384 19.16 19.21 -18.74
N MET A 385 20.44 19.40 -18.32
CA MET A 385 21.14 18.73 -17.16
C MET A 385 21.82 19.62 -16.05
N ALA A 386 22.00 19.15 -14.78
CA ALA A 386 22.64 19.90 -13.65
C ALA A 386 23.23 19.07 -12.43
N PRO A 387 24.07 19.65 -11.51
CA PRO A 387 24.79 18.93 -10.42
C PRO A 387 24.01 18.65 -9.10
N PHE A 388 24.43 17.67 -8.28
CA PHE A 388 23.70 17.12 -7.12
C PHE A 388 23.31 18.17 -6.06
N ARG A 389 24.26 19.02 -5.62
CA ARG A 389 23.95 20.06 -4.61
C ARG A 389 23.03 21.18 -5.13
N LYS A 390 22.76 21.20 -6.43
CA LYS A 390 21.81 22.11 -7.11
C LYS A 390 20.53 21.40 -7.52
N ALA A 391 20.56 20.08 -7.66
CA ALA A 391 19.42 19.19 -7.83
C ALA A 391 18.62 19.04 -6.51
N VAL A 392 19.32 18.71 -5.42
CA VAL A 392 18.72 18.53 -4.09
C VAL A 392 18.56 19.89 -3.40
N ARG A 393 17.50 20.63 -3.74
CA ARG A 393 17.09 21.87 -3.06
C ARG A 393 15.87 21.63 -2.18
N LEU A 394 15.83 22.30 -1.04
CA LEU A 394 14.67 22.34 -0.15
C LEU A 394 14.35 23.78 0.27
N SER A 395 13.06 24.10 0.31
CA SER A 395 12.50 25.34 0.85
C SER A 395 11.47 24.99 1.93
N SER A 396 11.64 25.52 3.14
CA SER A 396 10.69 25.37 4.25
C SER A 396 9.43 26.19 4.02
N VAL A 397 8.26 25.61 4.25
CA VAL A 397 6.97 26.34 4.20
C VAL A 397 6.73 27.07 5.53
N SER A 398 6.21 28.30 5.49
CA SER A 398 5.98 29.14 6.69
C SER A 398 4.76 28.69 7.52
N GLN A 399 4.95 28.56 8.83
CA GLN A 399 4.07 27.84 9.77
C GLN A 399 2.73 28.54 10.15
N GLU A 400 2.05 29.26 9.24
CA GLU A 400 0.85 30.05 9.58
C GLU A 400 -0.51 29.38 9.24
N LEU A 401 -0.52 28.26 8.51
CA LEU A 401 -1.77 27.60 8.06
C LEU A 401 -1.96 26.15 8.51
N PHE A 402 -0.96 25.52 9.13
CA PHE A 402 -1.02 24.10 9.54
C PHE A 402 -0.52 23.91 10.98
N ARG A 403 -1.37 24.24 11.95
CA ARG A 403 -1.20 23.89 13.38
C ARG A 403 -2.41 23.14 13.94
N GLU A 404 -2.79 22.08 13.24
CA GLU A 404 -3.38 20.92 13.92
C GLU A 404 -2.26 20.17 14.66
N SER A 405 -2.61 19.38 15.68
CA SER A 405 -1.67 18.96 16.73
C SER A 405 -0.61 17.96 16.28
N GLY A 406 0.63 18.42 16.08
CA GLY A 406 1.76 17.54 15.74
C GLY A 406 3.13 18.20 15.78
N ASP A 407 4.16 17.37 15.98
CA ASP A 407 5.57 17.71 15.83
C ASP A 407 6.00 17.31 14.40
N SER A 408 5.75 18.22 13.45
CA SER A 408 5.93 17.99 12.01
C SER A 408 6.12 19.27 11.22
N ASP A 409 6.96 19.22 10.18
CA ASP A 409 7.25 20.31 9.23
C ASP A 409 7.13 19.82 7.78
N ALA A 410 6.87 20.74 6.83
CA ALA A 410 6.80 20.45 5.40
C ALA A 410 7.89 21.18 4.59
N TYR A 411 8.52 20.46 3.67
CA TYR A 411 9.62 20.93 2.83
C TYR A 411 9.27 20.76 1.35
N THR A 412 9.54 21.77 0.53
CA THR A 412 9.32 21.69 -0.93
C THR A 412 10.66 21.61 -1.66
N GLY A 413 10.75 20.79 -2.71
CA GLY A 413 11.96 20.56 -3.49
C GLY A 413 11.67 20.14 -4.92
N SER A 414 12.70 19.67 -5.64
CA SER A 414 12.59 19.22 -7.03
C SER A 414 13.54 18.06 -7.30
N VAL A 415 13.07 17.01 -7.95
CA VAL A 415 13.93 15.94 -8.45
C VAL A 415 14.54 16.37 -9.79
N ASP A 416 15.88 16.34 -9.88
CA ASP A 416 16.60 16.47 -11.14
C ASP A 416 16.67 15.12 -11.87
N ASP A 417 16.46 15.11 -13.18
CA ASP A 417 16.43 13.89 -14.00
C ASP A 417 17.75 13.11 -13.92
N ASP A 418 18.87 13.85 -13.83
CA ASP A 418 20.20 13.29 -13.93
C ASP A 418 20.54 12.40 -12.73
N TRP A 419 20.08 12.78 -11.55
CA TRP A 419 20.44 12.13 -10.28
C TRP A 419 19.43 11.04 -9.87
N THR A 420 18.70 10.49 -10.83
CA THR A 420 17.81 9.35 -10.62
C THR A 420 18.52 8.02 -10.85
N VAL A 421 18.65 7.21 -9.79
CA VAL A 421 18.75 5.74 -9.93
C VAL A 421 17.33 5.21 -9.99
N GLY A 422 17.02 4.30 -10.92
CA GLY A 422 15.76 3.53 -10.90
C GLY A 422 14.44 4.32 -10.86
N LYS A 423 14.44 5.63 -11.17
CA LYS A 423 13.36 6.58 -10.81
C LYS A 423 13.16 6.68 -9.28
N LEU A 424 14.17 7.20 -8.57
CA LEU A 424 14.19 7.31 -7.11
C LEU A 424 14.93 8.57 -6.62
N CYS A 425 14.52 9.14 -5.48
CA CYS A 425 15.21 10.29 -4.86
C CYS A 425 15.18 10.32 -3.32
N VAL A 426 15.54 9.21 -2.64
CA VAL A 426 15.64 9.16 -1.16
C VAL A 426 16.59 10.21 -0.57
N ALA A 427 17.56 10.70 -1.35
CA ALA A 427 18.42 11.82 -0.96
C ALA A 427 17.64 13.06 -0.51
N LEU A 428 16.59 13.47 -1.23
CA LEU A 428 15.74 14.60 -0.84
C LEU A 428 15.02 14.34 0.50
N ILE A 429 14.53 13.12 0.68
CA ILE A 429 13.76 12.70 1.86
C ILE A 429 14.64 12.71 3.11
N VAL A 430 15.86 12.17 3.00
CA VAL A 430 16.88 12.18 4.05
C VAL A 430 17.36 13.60 4.33
N GLN A 431 17.55 14.44 3.30
CA GLN A 431 17.96 15.83 3.48
C GLN A 431 16.88 16.68 4.21
N ALA A 432 15.59 16.43 3.95
CA ALA A 432 14.48 17.09 4.64
C ALA A 432 14.41 16.66 6.12
N ALA A 433 14.51 15.35 6.38
CA ALA A 433 14.53 14.82 7.74
C ALA A 433 15.74 15.30 8.56
N ILE A 434 16.91 15.51 7.93
CA ILE A 434 18.10 16.09 8.57
C ILE A 434 17.86 17.57 8.94
N GLU A 435 17.28 18.39 8.06
CA GLU A 435 17.00 19.80 8.39
C GLU A 435 15.94 19.93 9.49
N TYR A 436 14.91 19.08 9.47
CA TYR A 436 13.91 18.97 10.55
C TYR A 436 14.57 18.60 11.90
N GLN A 437 15.47 17.62 11.91
CA GLN A 437 16.21 17.21 13.12
C GLN A 437 17.35 18.16 13.51
N ARG A 438 17.69 19.18 12.71
CA ARG A 438 18.82 20.10 13.01
C ARG A 438 18.67 20.90 14.31
N LYS A 439 17.43 21.08 14.79
CA LYS A 439 17.13 21.70 16.10
C LYS A 439 16.85 20.69 17.22
N ALA A 440 16.86 19.39 16.92
CA ALA A 440 16.61 18.33 17.89
C ALA A 440 17.89 17.96 18.67
N ARG A 441 17.73 17.20 19.76
CA ARG A 441 18.87 16.58 20.47
C ARG A 441 19.49 15.43 19.67
N GLN A 442 18.72 14.80 18.80
CA GLN A 442 19.12 13.67 17.97
C GLN A 442 19.39 14.13 16.54
N THR A 443 20.59 14.66 16.29
CA THR A 443 20.98 15.21 14.98
C THR A 443 21.48 14.15 14.00
N ASP A 444 21.95 13.01 14.50
CA ASP A 444 22.79 12.10 13.72
C ASP A 444 21.93 10.99 13.14
N VAL A 445 21.70 10.99 11.83
CA VAL A 445 20.96 9.91 11.17
C VAL A 445 21.76 8.60 11.26
N VAL A 446 21.16 7.56 11.85
CA VAL A 446 21.81 6.25 12.06
C VAL A 446 21.17 5.14 11.23
N HIS A 447 19.89 5.26 10.88
CA HIS A 447 19.21 4.30 10.01
C HIS A 447 18.14 4.96 9.13
N VAL A 448 17.98 4.43 7.92
CA VAL A 448 16.95 4.78 6.93
C VAL A 448 16.35 3.47 6.41
N SER A 449 15.03 3.32 6.47
CA SER A 449 14.28 2.24 5.83
C SER A 449 13.24 2.83 4.88
N ALA A 450 13.30 2.44 3.61
CA ALA A 450 12.47 2.99 2.53
C ALA A 450 11.90 1.86 1.66
N HIS A 451 10.67 2.05 1.20
CA HIS A 451 9.93 1.08 0.38
C HIS A 451 9.45 1.74 -0.92
N TYR A 452 9.62 1.04 -2.05
CA TYR A 452 9.55 1.61 -3.39
C TYR A 452 8.46 0.93 -4.21
N LEU A 453 7.21 1.17 -3.80
CA LEU A 453 6.02 0.61 -4.43
C LEU A 453 5.63 1.34 -5.73
N GLN A 454 6.19 2.53 -5.98
CA GLN A 454 5.98 3.36 -7.16
C GLN A 454 7.28 4.05 -7.57
N ALA A 455 7.40 4.39 -8.86
CA ALA A 455 8.57 5.03 -9.44
C ALA A 455 8.48 6.57 -9.36
N VAL A 456 9.46 7.21 -8.72
CA VAL A 456 9.54 8.66 -8.50
C VAL A 456 9.69 9.41 -9.83
N THR A 457 9.01 10.55 -9.97
CA THR A 457 9.02 11.35 -11.20
C THR A 457 10.03 12.50 -11.14
N VAL A 458 10.35 13.07 -12.29
CA VAL A 458 11.19 14.27 -12.41
C VAL A 458 10.29 15.49 -12.29
N ALA A 459 9.90 15.78 -11.05
CA ALA A 459 8.88 16.77 -10.72
C ALA A 459 9.18 17.48 -9.39
N PRO A 460 8.56 18.65 -9.14
CA PRO A 460 8.49 19.24 -7.82
C PRO A 460 7.92 18.25 -6.79
N CYS A 461 8.51 18.21 -5.60
CA CYS A 461 8.10 17.33 -4.52
C CYS A 461 7.81 18.12 -3.24
N GLU A 462 6.84 17.64 -2.47
CA GLU A 462 6.60 18.02 -1.08
C GLU A 462 7.03 16.85 -0.20
N VAL A 463 7.95 17.07 0.74
CA VAL A 463 8.33 16.10 1.77
C VAL A 463 7.76 16.57 3.12
N GLN A 464 6.76 15.85 3.62
CA GLN A 464 6.22 16.06 4.95
C GLN A 464 7.01 15.20 5.95
N VAL A 465 7.53 15.82 7.01
CA VAL A 465 8.37 15.16 8.01
C VAL A 465 7.68 15.23 9.37
N LYS A 466 7.49 14.10 10.05
CA LYS A 466 6.79 13.98 11.33
C LYS A 466 7.59 13.12 12.31
N ARG A 467 7.78 13.60 13.54
CA ARG A 467 8.36 12.80 14.61
C ARG A 467 7.31 11.83 15.17
N LEU A 468 7.59 10.53 15.11
CA LEU A 468 6.71 9.49 15.65
C LEU A 468 6.98 9.20 17.12
N ARG A 469 8.26 9.18 17.52
CA ARG A 469 8.66 8.87 18.90
C ARG A 469 10.05 9.43 19.20
N THR A 470 10.28 9.88 20.43
CA THR A 470 11.62 10.24 20.93
C THR A 470 11.86 9.69 22.32
N GLY A 471 13.05 9.12 22.53
CA GLY A 471 13.60 8.73 23.83
C GLY A 471 14.87 9.51 24.15
N LYS A 472 15.52 9.23 25.29
CA LYS A 472 16.66 10.01 25.79
C LYS A 472 17.88 10.07 24.84
N GLY A 473 18.07 9.05 23.98
CA GLY A 473 19.20 8.97 23.05
C GLY A 473 18.83 8.73 21.58
N ILE A 474 17.56 8.42 21.25
CA ILE A 474 17.12 8.05 19.90
C ILE A 474 15.77 8.73 19.58
N ALA A 475 15.59 9.17 18.33
CA ALA A 475 14.34 9.66 17.77
C ALA A 475 13.96 8.86 16.50
N HIS A 476 12.67 8.61 16.32
CA HIS A 476 12.06 7.98 15.15
C HIS A 476 11.24 9.00 14.39
N VAL A 477 11.61 9.21 13.14
CA VAL A 477 11.03 10.20 12.23
C VAL A 477 10.43 9.47 11.04
N LEU A 478 9.23 9.88 10.64
CA LEU A 478 8.60 9.52 9.38
C LEU A 478 8.83 10.67 8.41
N ALA A 479 9.18 10.37 7.17
CA ALA A 479 9.23 11.34 6.09
C ALA A 479 8.49 10.78 4.88
N GLU A 480 7.44 11.46 4.44
CA GLU A 480 6.67 11.11 3.24
C GLU A 480 6.94 12.13 2.14
N LEU A 481 7.62 11.68 1.09
CA LEU A 481 7.70 12.43 -0.16
C LEU A 481 6.42 12.23 -0.96
N SER A 482 5.93 13.31 -1.54
CA SER A 482 4.84 13.29 -2.52
C SER A 482 5.15 14.21 -3.70
N GLN A 483 4.70 13.86 -4.90
CA GLN A 483 4.97 14.61 -6.15
C GLN A 483 3.73 14.74 -7.02
N GLU A 484 3.48 15.92 -7.57
CA GLU A 484 2.45 16.16 -8.60
C GLU A 484 3.10 16.18 -9.98
N VAL A 485 2.48 15.53 -10.97
CA VAL A 485 3.16 15.09 -12.20
C VAL A 485 2.67 15.91 -13.38
N ARG A 486 3.16 17.15 -13.41
CA ARG A 486 2.81 18.14 -14.44
C ARG A 486 3.01 17.60 -15.85
N PRO A 487 2.06 17.81 -16.78
CA PRO A 487 2.19 17.38 -18.17
C PRO A 487 3.36 18.09 -18.87
N ARG A 488 4.04 17.36 -19.77
CA ARG A 488 5.19 17.87 -20.53
C ARG A 488 4.77 18.87 -21.63
N PRO A 489 5.57 19.91 -21.92
CA PRO A 489 5.42 20.72 -23.12
C PRO A 489 5.66 19.91 -24.41
N PRO A 490 4.94 20.18 -25.51
CA PRO A 490 4.88 19.27 -26.66
C PRO A 490 6.06 19.32 -27.68
N PHE A 491 7.26 19.88 -27.41
CA PHE A 491 8.18 20.31 -28.51
C PHE A 491 9.74 20.17 -28.42
N THR A 492 10.33 19.06 -27.94
CA THR A 492 11.72 18.62 -28.29
C THR A 492 11.87 17.08 -28.09
N PRO A 493 12.61 16.24 -28.89
CA PRO A 493 12.39 14.76 -29.01
C PRO A 493 13.32 13.76 -28.25
N SER A 494 12.78 12.66 -27.64
CA SER A 494 13.57 11.50 -27.12
C SER A 494 12.83 10.16 -26.76
N PRO A 495 12.78 9.16 -27.67
CA PRO A 495 13.20 7.77 -27.36
C PRO A 495 12.40 6.80 -26.44
N ARG A 496 12.40 6.97 -25.10
CA ARG A 496 12.28 5.81 -24.16
C ARG A 496 11.68 6.08 -22.76
N SER A 497 10.35 6.17 -22.64
CA SER A 497 9.55 5.81 -21.45
C SER A 497 8.06 5.93 -21.82
N PRO A 498 7.15 5.07 -21.33
CA PRO A 498 5.76 5.49 -21.10
C PRO A 498 5.75 6.71 -20.20
N ALA A 499 4.88 7.68 -20.47
CA ALA A 499 5.02 9.04 -19.98
C ALA A 499 3.92 9.41 -18.97
N ASN A 500 3.78 8.59 -17.92
CA ASN A 500 2.80 8.70 -16.82
C ASN A 500 2.19 10.11 -16.65
N PRO A 501 1.06 10.41 -17.31
CA PRO A 501 0.46 11.72 -17.24
C PRO A 501 -0.36 11.79 -15.96
N GLN A 502 0.17 12.55 -15.00
CA GLN A 502 -0.51 12.98 -13.78
C GLN A 502 -0.85 11.82 -12.82
N GLY A 503 -0.06 11.71 -11.75
CA GLY A 503 -0.24 10.68 -10.73
C GLY A 503 0.54 10.97 -9.46
N ARG A 504 -0.14 11.37 -8.35
CA ARG A 504 0.55 11.84 -7.14
C ARG A 504 1.37 10.73 -6.46
N THR A 505 2.63 10.62 -6.86
CA THR A 505 3.54 9.57 -6.40
C THR A 505 3.88 9.81 -4.95
N ARG A 506 3.73 8.81 -4.08
CA ARG A 506 4.11 8.88 -2.66
C ARG A 506 5.25 7.91 -2.35
N THR A 507 6.15 8.30 -1.46
CA THR A 507 7.26 7.46 -0.97
C THR A 507 7.51 7.73 0.49
N THR A 508 7.13 6.78 1.34
CA THR A 508 7.25 6.85 2.79
C THR A 508 8.57 6.23 3.25
N VAL A 509 9.30 6.95 4.11
CA VAL A 509 10.61 6.55 4.63
C VAL A 509 10.61 6.70 6.15
N HIS A 510 11.07 5.66 6.84
CA HIS A 510 11.35 5.71 8.27
C HIS A 510 12.83 6.03 8.49
N LEU A 511 13.11 7.01 9.36
CA LEU A 511 14.47 7.38 9.75
C LEU A 511 14.63 7.27 11.26
N ILE A 512 15.78 6.75 11.68
CA ILE A 512 16.21 6.75 13.08
C ILE A 512 17.38 7.71 13.22
N PHE A 513 17.27 8.62 14.18
CA PHE A 513 18.30 9.57 14.56
C PHE A 513 18.80 9.28 15.98
N ALA A 514 20.10 9.39 16.20
CA ALA A 514 20.73 9.29 17.52
C ALA A 514 21.17 10.67 18.03
N ALA A 515 21.28 10.80 19.35
CA ALA A 515 22.03 11.90 19.96
C ALA A 515 23.53 11.70 19.72
N PRO A 516 24.29 12.77 19.38
CA PRO A 516 25.75 12.70 19.29
C PRO A 516 26.35 12.07 20.54
N SER A 517 27.19 11.05 20.37
CA SER A 517 27.81 10.33 21.49
C SER A 517 28.95 11.15 22.10
N PRO A 518 28.91 11.49 23.41
CA PRO A 518 30.06 12.02 24.13
C PRO A 518 31.01 10.90 24.60
N VAL A 519 30.60 9.63 24.48
CA VAL A 519 31.44 8.47 24.78
C VAL A 519 32.52 8.37 23.69
N PRO A 520 33.79 8.09 24.03
CA PRO A 520 34.82 7.76 23.03
C PRO A 520 34.28 6.73 22.04
N GLN A 521 34.57 6.89 20.75
CA GLN A 521 34.18 5.90 19.76
C GLN A 521 34.78 4.55 20.17
N LEU A 522 33.94 3.52 20.32
CA LEU A 522 34.37 2.13 20.46
C LEU A 522 34.80 1.56 19.09
N THR A 523 35.65 2.33 18.41
CA THR A 523 36.35 1.98 17.19
C THR A 523 37.52 1.07 17.56
N LEU A 524 37.76 0.05 16.75
CA LEU A 524 38.99 -0.74 16.83
C LEU A 524 40.12 0.09 16.21
N GLU A 525 40.74 0.94 17.02
CA GLU A 525 41.93 1.74 16.68
C GLU A 525 43.22 1.04 17.12
N PRO A 526 44.23 0.88 16.24
CA PRO A 526 44.15 0.69 14.79
C PRO A 526 43.38 -0.62 14.44
N PRO A 527 43.18 -0.98 13.16
CA PRO A 527 42.36 -2.15 12.83
C PRO A 527 42.96 -3.45 13.39
N SER A 528 42.31 -3.95 14.44
CA SER A 528 42.44 -5.31 14.96
C SER A 528 42.52 -6.33 13.80
N PRO A 529 43.36 -7.38 13.88
CA PRO A 529 43.43 -8.40 12.84
C PRO A 529 42.09 -9.14 12.61
N TYR A 530 41.15 -9.01 13.55
CA TYR A 530 39.78 -9.53 13.45
C TYR A 530 38.78 -8.55 12.82
N ALA A 531 39.19 -7.31 12.49
CA ALA A 531 38.36 -6.29 11.87
C ALA A 531 38.56 -6.24 10.35
N ARG A 532 37.47 -6.27 9.58
CA ARG A 532 37.51 -6.20 8.12
C ARG A 532 37.93 -4.79 7.67
N ARG A 533 39.05 -4.70 6.95
CA ARG A 533 39.52 -3.49 6.24
C ARG A 533 38.72 -3.28 4.94
N ILE A 534 38.83 -2.09 4.35
CA ILE A 534 38.16 -1.75 3.08
C ILE A 534 38.38 -2.82 2.01
N PRO A 535 37.32 -3.39 1.40
CA PRO A 535 37.42 -4.59 0.54
C PRO A 535 37.91 -4.32 -0.90
N LEU A 536 38.49 -3.15 -1.17
CA LEU A 536 39.03 -2.76 -2.47
C LEU A 536 40.55 -3.01 -2.54
N HIS A 537 41.02 -3.53 -3.67
CA HIS A 537 42.39 -4.02 -3.88
C HIS A 537 43.31 -2.95 -4.47
N HIS A 538 42.78 -1.99 -5.22
CA HIS A 538 43.54 -0.95 -5.90
C HIS A 538 43.28 0.44 -5.31
N HIS A 539 44.33 1.21 -5.04
CA HIS A 539 44.22 2.61 -4.63
C HIS A 539 43.60 3.48 -5.75
N PRO A 540 42.75 4.49 -5.46
CA PRO A 540 42.05 5.28 -6.47
C PRO A 540 42.98 5.98 -7.48
N ARG A 541 44.20 6.36 -7.06
CA ARG A 541 45.26 6.88 -7.95
C ARG A 541 45.65 5.95 -9.11
N HIS A 542 45.45 4.65 -8.95
CA HIS A 542 45.78 3.60 -9.93
C HIS A 542 44.52 2.98 -10.57
N ALA A 543 43.33 3.42 -10.16
CA ALA A 543 42.07 2.94 -10.68
C ALA A 543 41.73 3.65 -12.00
N ALA A 544 41.73 2.91 -13.10
CA ALA A 544 41.42 3.44 -14.42
C ALA A 544 39.92 3.81 -14.52
N ILE A 545 39.63 5.06 -14.88
CA ILE A 545 38.25 5.53 -15.13
C ILE A 545 37.65 4.74 -16.29
N ALA A 546 36.46 4.20 -16.08
CA ALA A 546 35.66 3.47 -17.06
C ALA A 546 34.28 4.12 -17.24
N PRO A 547 33.61 3.93 -18.39
CA PRO A 547 32.20 4.28 -18.50
C PRO A 547 31.37 3.46 -17.50
N LEU A 548 30.37 4.10 -16.89
CA LEU A 548 29.37 3.38 -16.08
C LEU A 548 28.57 2.42 -16.99
N PRO A 549 28.34 1.17 -16.57
CA PRO A 549 27.54 0.23 -17.36
C PRO A 549 26.08 0.69 -17.54
N GLY A 550 25.59 0.63 -18.78
CA GLY A 550 24.25 1.09 -19.15
C GLY A 550 24.14 2.60 -19.39
N LYS A 551 23.04 3.04 -20.01
CA LYS A 551 22.79 4.47 -20.31
C LYS A 551 22.14 5.20 -19.13
N MET A 552 22.82 5.21 -17.99
CA MET A 552 22.37 5.90 -16.77
C MET A 552 22.63 7.41 -16.86
N ARG A 553 21.68 8.26 -16.43
CA ARG A 553 21.78 9.72 -16.59
C ARG A 553 22.88 10.34 -15.70
N TYR A 554 23.01 9.87 -14.46
CA TYR A 554 24.06 10.29 -13.51
C TYR A 554 25.49 10.00 -13.98
N SER A 555 25.67 9.19 -15.02
CA SER A 555 27.00 8.91 -15.60
C SER A 555 27.70 10.13 -16.18
N GLN A 556 27.01 11.27 -16.31
CA GLN A 556 27.61 12.54 -16.70
C GLN A 556 28.15 13.35 -15.50
N HIS A 557 27.77 13.00 -14.27
CA HIS A 557 28.20 13.67 -13.04
C HIS A 557 29.10 12.82 -12.13
N LEU A 558 29.15 11.51 -12.35
CA LEU A 558 30.06 10.58 -11.67
C LEU A 558 31.21 10.12 -12.58
N HIS A 559 32.42 10.08 -12.05
CA HIS A 559 33.46 9.15 -12.55
C HIS A 559 33.32 7.81 -11.82
N TRP A 560 33.64 6.74 -12.53
CA TRP A 560 33.62 5.36 -12.05
C TRP A 560 34.96 4.72 -12.40
N ALA A 561 35.58 4.02 -11.47
CA ALA A 561 36.80 3.28 -11.69
C ALA A 561 36.70 1.90 -11.00
N PRO A 562 36.44 0.81 -11.76
CA PRO A 562 36.19 -0.52 -11.20
C PRO A 562 37.43 -1.12 -10.52
N ASP A 563 37.23 -1.83 -9.41
CA ASP A 563 38.28 -2.68 -8.87
C ASP A 563 38.40 -3.96 -9.71
N ARG A 564 39.55 -4.12 -10.37
CA ARG A 564 39.80 -5.24 -11.28
C ARG A 564 39.86 -6.59 -10.57
N THR A 565 40.31 -6.64 -9.32
CA THR A 565 40.37 -7.89 -8.54
C THR A 565 38.98 -8.32 -8.10
N VAL A 566 38.12 -7.39 -7.67
CA VAL A 566 36.73 -7.70 -7.31
C VAL A 566 35.96 -8.21 -8.54
N LEU A 567 36.01 -7.49 -9.67
CA LEU A 567 35.34 -7.94 -10.90
C LEU A 567 35.84 -9.30 -11.41
N ALA A 568 37.15 -9.59 -11.32
CA ALA A 568 37.72 -10.86 -11.76
C ALA A 568 37.23 -12.08 -10.95
N ARG A 569 36.63 -11.88 -9.76
CA ARG A 569 36.06 -12.98 -8.97
C ARG A 569 34.78 -13.56 -9.59
N ASN A 570 34.06 -12.78 -10.39
CA ASN A 570 32.88 -13.25 -11.13
C ASN A 570 33.22 -13.85 -12.51
N ALA A 571 34.45 -13.72 -12.99
CA ALA A 571 34.81 -14.12 -14.34
C ALA A 571 34.57 -15.63 -14.59
N PRO A 572 34.21 -16.05 -15.82
CA PRO A 572 34.19 -17.46 -16.19
C PRO A 572 35.51 -18.17 -15.83
N GLY A 573 35.43 -19.38 -15.29
CA GLY A 573 36.60 -20.15 -14.82
C GLY A 573 37.27 -19.67 -13.53
N SER A 574 36.92 -18.49 -12.98
CA SER A 574 37.57 -17.93 -11.78
C SER A 574 37.47 -18.88 -10.56
N PRO A 575 38.56 -19.12 -9.80
CA PRO A 575 38.58 -20.10 -8.70
C PRO A 575 37.84 -19.63 -7.44
N SER A 576 37.52 -18.34 -7.35
CA SER A 576 36.70 -17.74 -6.29
C SER A 576 35.20 -17.70 -6.63
N ARG A 577 34.82 -17.96 -7.89
CA ARG A 577 33.43 -17.89 -8.35
C ARG A 577 32.61 -19.05 -7.80
N THR A 578 31.52 -18.72 -7.11
CA THR A 578 30.54 -19.66 -6.56
C THR A 578 29.89 -20.52 -7.65
N ARG A 579 29.78 -21.83 -7.38
CA ARG A 579 29.22 -22.86 -8.27
C ARG A 579 28.06 -23.60 -7.58
N PRO A 580 27.16 -24.27 -8.31
CA PRO A 580 25.99 -24.96 -7.71
C PRO A 580 26.32 -26.03 -6.65
N GLY A 581 27.53 -26.59 -6.65
CA GLY A 581 27.99 -27.54 -5.63
C GLY A 581 28.83 -26.95 -4.49
N ASP A 582 29.05 -25.62 -4.47
CA ASP A 582 29.93 -24.98 -3.49
C ASP A 582 29.20 -24.70 -2.17
N ILE A 583 29.37 -25.57 -1.18
CA ILE A 583 28.84 -25.34 0.17
C ILE A 583 29.54 -24.12 0.80
N GLY A 584 28.80 -23.01 0.94
CA GLY A 584 29.21 -21.83 1.71
C GLY A 584 30.13 -20.82 1.01
N ARG A 585 30.18 -20.77 -0.34
CA ARG A 585 31.01 -19.79 -1.08
C ARG A 585 30.29 -18.47 -1.43
N GLY A 586 31.11 -17.46 -1.77
CA GLY A 586 30.84 -16.03 -1.56
C GLY A 586 29.87 -15.30 -2.49
N GLY A 587 28.90 -15.97 -3.12
CA GLY A 587 27.89 -15.32 -3.97
C GLY A 587 28.48 -14.61 -5.21
N PHE A 588 28.03 -13.38 -5.44
CA PHE A 588 28.46 -12.45 -6.49
C PHE A 588 28.98 -11.15 -5.85
N GLU A 589 30.12 -10.64 -6.31
CA GLU A 589 30.74 -9.43 -5.74
C GLU A 589 30.91 -8.32 -6.78
N TRP A 590 30.75 -7.06 -6.38
CA TRP A 590 31.07 -5.89 -7.21
C TRP A 590 31.79 -4.84 -6.38
N GLY A 591 32.60 -3.99 -6.99
CA GLY A 591 33.20 -2.87 -6.29
C GLY A 591 34.18 -2.05 -7.10
N GLY A 592 34.50 -0.87 -6.56
CA GLY A 592 35.37 0.11 -7.17
C GLY A 592 35.14 1.49 -6.57
N TRP A 593 35.56 2.53 -7.29
CA TRP A 593 35.56 3.91 -6.81
C TRP A 593 34.57 4.77 -7.61
N LEU A 594 33.76 5.55 -6.91
CA LEU A 594 32.86 6.56 -7.48
C LEU A 594 33.29 7.95 -7.02
N GLN A 595 33.44 8.89 -7.96
CA GLN A 595 33.85 10.28 -7.67
C GLN A 595 32.86 11.29 -8.26
N LEU A 596 32.44 12.26 -7.45
CA LEU A 596 31.65 13.42 -7.89
C LEU A 596 32.52 14.34 -8.78
N ARG A 597 32.08 14.63 -10.01
CA ARG A 597 32.88 15.38 -11.00
C ARG A 597 33.10 16.84 -10.65
N ASP A 598 32.06 17.53 -10.18
CA ASP A 598 32.15 18.96 -9.84
C ASP A 598 33.10 19.17 -8.65
N PRO A 599 34.18 19.97 -8.78
CA PRO A 599 35.15 20.20 -7.71
C PRO A 599 34.60 20.87 -6.45
N ALA A 600 33.43 21.50 -6.53
CA ALA A 600 32.75 22.16 -5.42
C ALA A 600 31.61 21.32 -4.83
N GLU A 601 31.55 20.02 -5.15
CA GLU A 601 30.76 19.04 -4.39
C GLU A 601 31.57 18.38 -3.27
N ARG A 602 30.85 17.74 -2.35
CA ARG A 602 31.39 17.03 -1.19
C ARG A 602 30.44 15.91 -0.80
N ILE A 603 30.96 14.87 -0.16
CA ILE A 603 30.15 13.81 0.42
C ILE A 603 29.24 14.38 1.52
N THR A 604 27.96 13.99 1.55
CA THR A 604 26.98 14.37 2.59
C THR A 604 26.19 13.13 3.04
N PRO A 605 25.54 13.13 4.22
CA PRO A 605 24.76 11.97 4.67
C PRO A 605 23.65 11.62 3.68
N ALA A 606 22.95 12.63 3.14
CA ALA A 606 21.90 12.47 2.13
C ALA A 606 22.39 11.90 0.78
N LEU A 607 23.69 11.97 0.47
CA LEU A 607 24.27 11.34 -0.72
C LEU A 607 24.47 9.82 -0.53
N LEU A 608 24.72 9.35 0.69
CA LEU A 608 25.07 7.93 0.93
C LEU A 608 23.98 6.94 0.50
N PRO A 609 22.66 7.18 0.70
CA PRO A 609 21.60 6.33 0.14
C PRO A 609 21.59 6.27 -1.39
N PHE A 610 21.91 7.36 -2.08
CA PHE A 610 22.02 7.37 -3.54
C PHE A 610 23.24 6.54 -3.98
N ILE A 611 24.41 6.74 -3.37
CA ILE A 611 25.63 5.99 -3.71
C ILE A 611 25.49 4.50 -3.38
N ALA A 612 24.75 4.13 -2.33
CA ALA A 612 24.46 2.74 -2.00
C ALA A 612 23.57 2.04 -3.05
N ASP A 613 22.68 2.77 -3.75
CA ASP A 613 21.82 2.22 -4.81
C ASP A 613 22.48 2.29 -6.21
N VAL A 614 23.62 2.99 -6.37
CA VAL A 614 24.46 2.92 -7.57
C VAL A 614 25.37 1.68 -7.52
N PHE A 615 24.82 0.52 -7.89
CA PHE A 615 25.55 -0.76 -8.00
C PHE A 615 25.22 -1.55 -9.27
N LEU A 616 26.01 -2.60 -9.54
CA LEU A 616 25.68 -3.59 -10.58
C LEU A 616 24.92 -4.77 -9.96
N SER A 617 23.64 -4.89 -10.32
CA SER A 617 22.73 -5.93 -9.82
C SER A 617 23.26 -7.34 -10.07
N SER A 618 23.07 -8.26 -9.11
CA SER A 618 23.58 -9.65 -9.13
C SER A 618 23.46 -10.36 -10.49
N PRO A 619 22.34 -10.28 -11.24
CA PRO A 619 22.19 -10.99 -12.50
C PRO A 619 23.05 -10.41 -13.64
N SER A 620 23.46 -9.14 -13.55
CA SER A 620 24.39 -8.51 -14.51
C SER A 620 25.83 -9.03 -14.36
N LEU A 621 26.13 -9.77 -13.29
CA LEU A 621 27.46 -10.34 -13.01
C LEU A 621 27.58 -11.81 -13.46
N LEU A 622 26.52 -12.40 -14.03
CA LEU A 622 26.47 -13.79 -14.49
C LEU A 622 27.04 -13.99 -15.90
N ALA A 623 27.76 -15.11 -16.12
CA ALA A 623 28.39 -15.44 -17.42
C ALA A 623 27.42 -15.50 -18.61
N GLN A 624 26.17 -15.92 -18.40
CA GLN A 624 25.17 -16.10 -19.46
C GLN A 624 24.82 -14.80 -20.22
N ASN A 625 25.28 -13.64 -19.74
CA ASN A 625 25.17 -12.34 -20.40
C ASN A 625 26.46 -11.91 -21.14
N SER A 626 27.49 -12.77 -21.21
CA SER A 626 28.77 -12.49 -21.88
C SER A 626 28.78 -13.04 -23.32
N PRO A 627 28.93 -12.19 -24.35
CA PRO A 627 28.95 -12.64 -25.75
C PRO A 627 30.27 -13.36 -26.08
N GLY A 628 30.29 -14.68 -25.94
CA GLY A 628 31.47 -15.50 -26.28
C GLY A 628 31.35 -17.01 -26.05
N GLU A 629 30.52 -17.47 -25.10
CA GLU A 629 30.38 -18.90 -24.78
C GLU A 629 29.50 -19.64 -25.83
N GLN A 630 30.05 -19.85 -27.03
CA GLN A 630 29.48 -20.70 -28.06
C GLN A 630 29.52 -22.18 -27.62
N GLY A 631 28.37 -22.74 -27.25
CA GLY A 631 28.28 -24.16 -26.86
C GLY A 631 26.87 -24.66 -26.54
N ASN A 632 26.05 -23.83 -25.90
CA ASN A 632 24.69 -24.23 -25.52
C ASN A 632 23.66 -23.91 -26.62
N ALA A 633 22.73 -24.84 -26.86
CA ALA A 633 21.59 -24.65 -27.74
C ALA A 633 20.60 -23.61 -27.17
N PRO A 634 19.77 -22.95 -27.99
CA PRO A 634 18.81 -21.94 -27.53
C PRO A 634 17.61 -22.58 -26.82
N GLY A 635 17.77 -22.88 -25.54
CA GLY A 635 16.73 -23.33 -24.62
C GLY A 635 17.16 -23.10 -23.17
N GLU A 636 16.21 -22.64 -22.34
CA GLU A 636 16.27 -22.54 -20.87
C GLU A 636 17.58 -21.99 -20.23
N GLY A 637 17.56 -20.71 -19.85
CA GLY A 637 18.50 -20.15 -18.86
C GLY A 637 19.09 -18.78 -19.19
N THR A 638 19.27 -18.44 -20.48
CA THR A 638 19.81 -17.12 -20.86
C THR A 638 18.82 -16.01 -20.53
N MET A 639 19.17 -15.18 -19.54
CA MET A 639 18.36 -14.03 -19.14
C MET A 639 18.28 -13.00 -20.28
N GLY A 640 17.07 -12.77 -20.78
CA GLY A 640 16.83 -11.70 -21.75
C GLY A 640 17.22 -10.32 -21.17
N PRO A 641 17.43 -9.31 -22.03
CA PRO A 641 17.78 -7.96 -21.57
C PRO A 641 16.75 -7.49 -20.54
N SER A 642 17.20 -7.13 -19.33
CA SER A 642 16.37 -6.89 -18.14
C SER A 642 16.81 -5.67 -17.34
N TRP A 643 15.92 -5.13 -16.50
CA TRP A 643 16.20 -4.09 -15.51
C TRP A 643 15.83 -4.56 -14.09
N PHE A 644 16.38 -3.86 -13.09
CA PHE A 644 16.42 -4.34 -11.71
C PHE A 644 15.94 -3.26 -10.73
N PRO A 645 14.62 -3.13 -10.47
CA PRO A 645 14.12 -2.20 -9.48
C PRO A 645 14.39 -2.70 -8.05
N THR A 646 15.05 -1.87 -7.25
CA THR A 646 15.03 -1.98 -5.78
C THR A 646 13.58 -1.81 -5.30
N LEU A 647 13.06 -2.75 -4.50
CA LEU A 647 11.76 -2.69 -3.83
C LEU A 647 11.85 -2.11 -2.42
N SER A 648 12.96 -2.35 -1.73
CA SER A 648 13.24 -1.79 -0.41
C SER A 648 14.73 -1.57 -0.20
N LEU A 649 15.04 -0.51 0.55
CA LEU A 649 16.39 -0.14 0.99
C LEU A 649 16.38 0.04 2.50
N ALA A 650 17.23 -0.72 3.19
CA ALA A 650 17.51 -0.53 4.61
C ALA A 650 18.99 -0.17 4.77
N LEU A 651 19.29 1.12 4.99
CA LEU A 651 20.63 1.67 5.12
C LEU A 651 20.96 2.04 6.57
N GLN A 652 22.12 1.62 7.05
CA GLN A 652 22.65 1.88 8.38
C GLN A 652 23.92 2.72 8.25
N TYR A 653 23.95 3.89 8.89
CA TYR A 653 25.17 4.71 8.96
C TYR A 653 26.09 4.09 10.01
N ARG A 654 27.38 3.99 9.67
CA ARG A 654 28.39 3.26 10.46
C ARG A 654 29.42 4.19 11.07
N PHE A 655 29.90 5.16 10.30
CA PHE A 655 30.85 6.18 10.75
C PHE A 655 30.44 7.56 10.23
N PRO A 656 30.67 8.64 11.00
CA PRO A 656 30.54 10.00 10.50
C PRO A 656 31.44 10.24 9.29
N ILE A 657 31.00 11.09 8.36
CA ILE A 657 31.81 11.52 7.21
C ILE A 657 33.00 12.35 7.75
N PRO A 658 34.25 12.03 7.37
CA PRO A 658 35.41 12.78 7.83
C PRO A 658 35.35 14.28 7.47
N PRO A 659 35.99 15.16 8.27
CA PRO A 659 36.16 16.57 7.92
C PRO A 659 36.82 16.75 6.54
N PRO A 660 36.41 17.74 5.72
CA PRO A 660 36.96 17.93 4.37
C PRO A 660 38.47 18.20 4.32
N ASP A 661 39.06 18.64 5.43
CA ASP A 661 40.48 18.90 5.64
C ASP A 661 41.28 17.67 6.13
N SER A 662 40.62 16.50 6.30
CA SER A 662 41.25 15.26 6.74
C SER A 662 42.33 14.78 5.75
N PRO A 663 43.60 14.57 6.18
CA PRO A 663 44.70 14.24 5.26
C PRO A 663 44.68 12.80 4.72
N HIS A 664 43.79 11.94 5.22
CA HIS A 664 43.69 10.53 4.82
C HIS A 664 42.42 10.20 4.02
N HIS A 665 41.63 11.21 3.65
CA HIS A 665 40.30 11.03 3.06
C HIS A 665 40.01 12.00 1.91
N ALA A 666 39.49 11.46 0.82
CA ALA A 666 38.98 12.20 -0.32
C ALA A 666 37.72 13.01 0.05
N LYS A 667 37.52 14.14 -0.63
CA LYS A 667 36.35 15.02 -0.44
C LYS A 667 35.16 14.56 -1.28
N ARG A 668 35.43 13.92 -2.42
CA ARG A 668 34.46 13.61 -3.48
C ARG A 668 34.46 12.16 -3.94
N THR A 669 35.49 11.37 -3.61
CA THR A 669 35.61 9.95 -3.96
C THR A 669 35.17 9.04 -2.81
N LEU A 670 34.35 8.05 -3.14
CA LEU A 670 33.88 6.99 -2.26
C LEU A 670 34.29 5.64 -2.84
N GLY A 671 34.69 4.71 -1.97
CA GLY A 671 34.73 3.29 -2.31
C GLY A 671 33.34 2.70 -2.18
N VAL A 672 32.91 1.90 -3.15
CA VAL A 672 31.69 1.10 -3.02
C VAL A 672 32.05 -0.36 -3.26
N TYR A 673 31.49 -1.23 -2.43
CA TYR A 673 31.58 -2.68 -2.55
C TYR A 673 30.22 -3.31 -2.32
N PHE A 674 29.96 -4.42 -2.98
CA PHE A 674 28.67 -5.10 -3.06
C PHE A 674 28.89 -6.60 -2.92
N SER A 675 27.96 -7.28 -2.26
CA SER A 675 27.77 -8.72 -2.35
C SER A 675 26.29 -9.09 -2.40
N GLY A 676 25.90 -9.89 -3.39
CA GLY A 676 24.60 -10.59 -3.43
C GLY A 676 24.81 -12.10 -3.34
N ARG A 677 23.84 -12.84 -2.82
CA ARG A 677 23.97 -14.29 -2.55
C ARG A 677 22.87 -15.13 -3.18
N TYR A 678 21.66 -14.59 -3.28
CA TYR A 678 20.45 -15.33 -3.63
C TYR A 678 19.73 -14.67 -4.81
N ILE A 679 19.27 -15.50 -5.74
CA ILE A 679 18.31 -15.15 -6.77
C ILE A 679 17.24 -16.24 -6.74
N ASN A 680 15.99 -15.89 -6.48
CA ASN A 680 14.87 -16.82 -6.44
C ASN A 680 13.59 -16.15 -6.96
N ASP A 681 12.85 -16.80 -7.87
CA ASP A 681 11.58 -16.30 -8.44
C ASP A 681 11.64 -14.84 -8.95
N GLY A 682 12.74 -14.50 -9.63
CA GLY A 682 13.00 -13.15 -10.14
C GLY A 682 13.28 -12.09 -9.06
N ARG A 683 13.43 -12.47 -7.79
CA ARG A 683 13.86 -11.61 -6.67
C ARG A 683 15.35 -11.85 -6.41
N HIS A 684 16.10 -10.82 -6.06
CA HIS A 684 17.48 -10.97 -5.59
C HIS A 684 17.81 -10.06 -4.40
N ASP A 685 18.74 -10.51 -3.56
CA ASP A 685 19.31 -9.70 -2.50
C ASP A 685 20.50 -8.86 -2.99
N ALA A 686 20.85 -7.84 -2.21
CA ALA A 686 22.13 -7.16 -2.28
C ALA A 686 22.49 -6.57 -0.92
N THR A 687 23.77 -6.69 -0.53
CA THR A 687 24.37 -5.92 0.55
C THR A 687 25.43 -5.01 -0.04
N VAL A 688 25.35 -3.69 0.22
CA VAL A 688 26.29 -2.69 -0.26
C VAL A 688 27.00 -2.02 0.91
N GLU A 689 28.31 -1.81 0.78
CA GLU A 689 29.16 -1.10 1.72
C GLU A 689 29.71 0.16 1.04
N VAL A 690 29.46 1.34 1.62
CA VAL A 690 30.01 2.61 1.16
C VAL A 690 31.13 3.02 2.11
N TRP A 691 32.33 3.23 1.56
CA TRP A 691 33.57 3.48 2.27
C TRP A 691 34.19 4.83 1.86
N THR A 692 34.98 5.42 2.74
CA THR A 692 35.88 6.52 2.38
C THR A 692 36.92 6.08 1.34
N ALA A 693 37.46 7.02 0.57
CA ALA A 693 38.63 6.80 -0.29
C ALA A 693 39.85 7.58 0.24
N PRO A 694 41.08 7.07 0.07
CA PRO A 694 42.30 7.75 0.54
C PRO A 694 42.68 8.99 -0.28
N ALA A 695 42.26 9.05 -1.55
CA ALA A 695 42.54 10.14 -2.48
C ALA A 695 41.45 10.20 -3.58
N GLU A 696 41.43 11.28 -4.35
CA GLU A 696 40.62 11.36 -5.57
C GLU A 696 41.21 10.48 -6.71
N LEU A 697 40.45 10.17 -7.75
CA LEU A 697 40.88 9.30 -8.85
C LEU A 697 42.06 9.91 -9.62
N GLY A 698 43.12 9.11 -9.82
CA GLY A 698 44.36 9.57 -10.44
C GLY A 698 45.24 10.50 -9.56
N GLU A 699 44.77 10.92 -8.39
CA GLU A 699 45.43 11.90 -7.53
C GLU A 699 46.06 11.28 -6.27
N GLY A 700 46.82 12.09 -5.53
CA GLY A 700 47.42 11.72 -4.25
C GLY A 700 48.63 10.77 -4.33
N ALA A 701 49.18 10.46 -3.15
CA ALA A 701 50.22 9.45 -2.95
C ALA A 701 49.60 8.20 -2.29
N GLU A 702 50.03 7.00 -2.69
CA GLU A 702 49.66 5.77 -1.98
C GLU A 702 50.68 5.52 -0.86
N THR A 703 50.20 5.47 0.38
CA THR A 703 50.97 5.05 1.55
C THR A 703 50.64 3.59 1.87
N ALA A 704 51.59 2.80 2.40
CA ALA A 704 51.37 1.37 2.63
C ALA A 704 50.22 1.05 3.60
N ASP A 705 49.86 2.02 4.44
CA ASP A 705 48.84 2.02 5.49
C ASP A 705 47.53 2.73 5.10
N TRP A 706 47.32 3.06 3.81
CA TRP A 706 46.14 3.84 3.39
C TRP A 706 44.81 3.19 3.79
N ARG A 707 44.79 1.85 3.86
CA ARG A 707 43.63 1.03 4.27
C ARG A 707 43.30 1.11 5.75
N GLU A 708 44.28 1.37 6.60
CA GLU A 708 44.10 1.42 8.07
C GLU A 708 43.29 2.65 8.49
N HIS A 709 43.36 3.69 7.66
CA HIS A 709 42.69 4.98 7.85
C HIS A 709 41.24 4.97 7.35
N GLN A 710 40.90 4.15 6.35
CA GLN A 710 39.57 4.17 5.74
C GLN A 710 38.46 3.68 6.70
N ARG A 711 37.25 4.20 6.51
CA ARG A 711 36.06 3.89 7.34
C ARG A 711 34.89 3.53 6.45
N CYS A 712 34.10 2.54 6.87
CA CYS A 712 32.80 2.25 6.26
C CYS A 712 31.81 3.33 6.73
N LEU A 713 31.33 4.18 5.83
CA LEU A 713 30.40 5.26 6.16
C LEU A 713 28.97 4.74 6.32
N ALA A 714 28.56 3.82 5.45
CA ALA A 714 27.23 3.23 5.46
C ALA A 714 27.24 1.77 4.96
N MET A 715 26.31 0.97 5.46
CA MET A 715 25.96 -0.34 4.91
C MET A 715 24.48 -0.36 4.54
N ALA A 716 24.13 -0.88 3.38
CA ALA A 716 22.77 -1.01 2.91
C ALA A 716 22.42 -2.47 2.58
N THR A 717 21.17 -2.86 2.84
CA THR A 717 20.59 -4.12 2.36
C THR A 717 19.38 -3.81 1.48
N HIS A 718 19.34 -4.41 0.30
CA HIS A 718 18.33 -4.19 -0.72
C HIS A 718 17.60 -5.50 -1.04
N LEU A 719 16.29 -5.42 -1.28
CA LEU A 719 15.54 -6.42 -2.04
C LEU A 719 15.23 -5.82 -3.40
N ALA A 720 15.52 -6.53 -4.49
CA ALA A 720 15.26 -6.07 -5.86
C ALA A 720 14.59 -7.16 -6.71
N LEU A 721 13.90 -6.75 -7.78
CA LEU A 721 13.33 -7.66 -8.78
C LEU A 721 14.19 -7.72 -10.05
N ILE A 722 13.86 -8.68 -10.92
CA ILE A 722 14.42 -8.89 -12.24
C ILE A 722 13.27 -8.80 -13.25
N VAL A 723 13.23 -7.74 -14.03
CA VAL A 723 12.11 -7.42 -14.92
C VAL A 723 12.60 -7.33 -16.37
N PRO A 724 12.18 -8.20 -17.30
CA PRO A 724 12.63 -8.16 -18.68
C PRO A 724 12.24 -6.87 -19.41
N PHE A 725 13.19 -6.27 -20.15
CA PHE A 725 12.94 -5.13 -21.04
C PHE A 725 11.97 -5.48 -22.18
N SER A 726 11.72 -6.76 -22.47
CA SER A 726 10.67 -7.21 -23.40
C SER A 726 9.27 -6.82 -22.91
N VAL A 727 9.01 -6.84 -21.59
CA VAL A 727 7.77 -6.35 -20.97
C VAL A 727 7.59 -4.87 -21.33
N ASN A 728 8.61 -4.05 -21.07
CA ASN A 728 8.64 -2.61 -21.42
C ASN A 728 8.53 -2.37 -22.94
N SER A 729 9.18 -3.19 -23.76
CA SER A 729 9.23 -3.03 -25.22
C SER A 729 7.91 -3.42 -25.89
N SER A 730 7.15 -4.35 -25.31
CA SER A 730 5.81 -4.70 -25.80
C SER A 730 4.80 -3.57 -25.60
N MET A 731 4.93 -2.80 -24.51
CA MET A 731 4.16 -1.58 -24.27
C MET A 731 4.54 -0.48 -25.26
N GLY A 732 5.85 -0.20 -25.42
CA GLY A 732 6.34 0.80 -26.39
C GLY A 732 5.93 0.49 -27.84
N ASN A 733 5.96 -0.77 -28.25
CA ASN A 733 5.52 -1.19 -29.59
C ASN A 733 4.00 -1.28 -29.76
N LYS A 734 3.19 -1.07 -28.71
CA LYS A 734 1.76 -0.77 -28.87
C LYS A 734 1.55 0.73 -29.10
N ALA A 735 2.20 1.61 -28.35
CA ALA A 735 2.12 3.07 -28.61
C ALA A 735 2.67 3.46 -30.00
N ALA A 736 3.73 2.79 -30.47
CA ALA A 736 4.25 2.91 -31.84
C ALA A 736 3.63 1.88 -32.83
N LYS A 737 2.80 0.96 -32.32
CA LYS A 737 1.80 0.11 -33.00
C LYS A 737 0.56 0.88 -33.47
N LEU A 738 0.28 1.92 -32.68
CA LEU A 738 -0.49 3.14 -32.92
C LEU A 738 -0.88 3.37 -34.40
#